data_AF-A0A397BGW7-F1
#
_entry.id   AF-A0A397BGW7-F1
#
_cell.length_a   1.000
_cell.length_b   1.000
_cell.length_c   1.000
_cell.angle_alpha   90.00
_cell.angle_beta   90.00
_cell.angle_gamma   90.00
#
_symmetry.space_group_name_H-M   'P 1'
#
loop_
_entity.id
_entity.type
_entity.pdbx_description
1 polymer ?
#
loop_
_entity_poly.entity_id
_entity_poly.type
_entity_poly.pdbx_seq_one_letter_code
_entity_poly.pdbx_strand_id
1 'polypeptide(L)'
;MVHARYAALAATAAMGHAKISAQVHRELQAGGTAQDLVVNFRRVDIEALVLPESTDYVHQLVQTLSDHSNKSKQVVADLLGARVESACEDKFFYIDNTYFPCDKLTEAQVRNLAASPHVASIAKAAVMELSPVQSTSNNATVIATANQWGVDKISSPLAWAKGKRGAGVVVANIDTGVRQSHNAVKNNWRADYGWYDPSGGASVTPKDYQGHGSHTMGTIVGQVNGIGVAPDAKWIACVGCSSSSCAQAHLTACAQWLLCPTNSQGVQDCTKAPHVINNSWGSTNGQATWFLPMVAAWRAAGIIPVFSNGNSGSVCGTVGSPGMSPDVIGVGASDASDALAYFSSRGPTYDNRIKPDISAPGTDIVSIDFNTDNGYAYMSGTSMAAPHVTGAVAIYLSANPGASYAQVYAALTGSVDKGSLTPNNQNCGGVSDSTYPNNNYGYAKISAQVHRELLVEGVVQEVVVNFVPVNLDSMVLLDASDANRSGLVDALIAQSKKAKRVVDNVLGIRINGHCDKFFYIDNTFFPCGSLTTNEIRALANSPSVQSISKAVVARVNPLKVTAFESDAAAAAANQWGVDKIQASAVWATNATGTGIVVANIDTGVRLTHEAVSSNWRSDFGWFDPDAGSTTPSDSNGHGTHVMGTIAGQVNGIGVAPGAKWIACLGCPNSSCPQATLTACAQWLLCPTDALGNKDCTKAPHVINNSWGSTDGASTWFEPSISAWRAAGIIPVFSNGNSGNDCGTVGSPGMSPQVIAVGATDSTDGLAYFSSRGPTYDNRIKPDLAAPGVNIVSAYAATDTTYAYMSGTSMAAPHVTGASILHTAANAATDPFIYTTINTNSDSCTYTQAYTSADPRSYSCTHSTANVKPNSRSSPCTYTSTHPRTDTSSDDFCACQQQLETPIAVPNQQDSSSA
;
A
#
# COMPACT_ATOMS: atom_id res chain seq x y z
N MET A 1 -20.69 43.47 23.81
CA MET A 1 -21.49 42.22 23.91
C MET A 1 -22.55 42.06 22.81
N VAL A 2 -23.18 43.12 22.31
CA VAL A 2 -24.22 43.02 21.25
C VAL A 2 -23.64 42.61 19.88
N HIS A 3 -22.49 43.13 19.48
CA HIS A 3 -21.83 42.79 18.20
C HIS A 3 -21.37 41.32 18.10
N ALA A 4 -20.91 40.71 19.21
CA ALA A 4 -20.53 39.29 19.23
C ALA A 4 -21.74 38.36 19.08
N ARG A 5 -22.93 38.78 19.55
CA ARG A 5 -24.18 38.02 19.37
C ARG A 5 -24.69 38.09 17.93
N TYR A 6 -24.58 39.22 17.25
CA TYR A 6 -24.96 39.33 15.83
C TYR A 6 -24.00 38.56 14.90
N ALA A 7 -22.70 38.58 15.17
CA ALA A 7 -21.72 37.77 14.42
C ALA A 7 -21.93 36.27 14.63
N ALA A 8 -22.23 35.83 15.87
CA ALA A 8 -22.55 34.43 16.16
C ALA A 8 -23.87 33.98 15.50
N LEU A 9 -24.94 34.81 15.53
CA LEU A 9 -26.20 34.51 14.84
C LEU A 9 -26.04 34.44 13.31
N ALA A 10 -25.27 35.35 12.72
CA ALA A 10 -24.97 35.34 11.29
C ALA A 10 -24.11 34.12 10.88
N ALA A 11 -23.14 33.72 11.71
CA ALA A 11 -22.33 32.53 11.49
C ALA A 11 -23.15 31.24 11.62
N THR A 12 -24.05 31.13 12.60
CA THR A 12 -24.97 29.98 12.73
C THR A 12 -25.98 29.91 11.59
N ALA A 13 -26.47 31.06 11.10
CA ALA A 13 -27.35 31.11 9.94
C ALA A 13 -26.60 30.70 8.66
N ALA A 14 -25.37 31.18 8.44
CA ALA A 14 -24.55 30.80 7.29
C ALA A 14 -24.15 29.30 7.31
N MET A 15 -23.82 28.76 8.49
CA MET A 15 -23.52 27.33 8.66
C MET A 15 -24.75 26.44 8.45
N GLY A 16 -25.95 26.88 8.84
CA GLY A 16 -27.20 26.16 8.57
C GLY A 16 -27.55 26.13 7.07
N HIS A 17 -27.27 27.21 6.33
CA HIS A 17 -27.50 27.25 4.87
C HIS A 17 -26.59 26.29 4.10
N ALA A 18 -25.36 26.07 4.56
CA ALA A 18 -24.38 25.19 3.91
C ALA A 18 -24.78 23.70 3.90
N LYS A 19 -25.65 23.27 4.82
CA LYS A 19 -26.08 21.86 4.93
C LYS A 19 -27.28 21.49 4.07
N ILE A 20 -28.04 22.48 3.60
CA ILE A 20 -29.25 22.27 2.81
C ILE A 20 -28.84 22.29 1.33
N SER A 21 -29.18 21.24 0.58
CA SER A 21 -28.82 21.15 -0.83
C SER A 21 -29.50 22.25 -1.66
N ALA A 22 -28.86 22.67 -2.76
CA ALA A 22 -29.39 23.70 -3.63
C ALA A 22 -30.80 23.39 -4.17
N GLN A 23 -31.11 22.11 -4.37
CA GLN A 23 -32.44 21.69 -4.82
C GLN A 23 -33.51 21.91 -3.74
N VAL A 24 -33.20 21.55 -2.49
CA VAL A 24 -34.12 21.78 -1.36
C VAL A 24 -34.31 23.28 -1.12
N HIS A 25 -33.25 24.09 -1.20
CA HIS A 25 -33.36 25.55 -1.11
C HIS A 25 -34.31 26.13 -2.15
N ARG A 26 -34.21 25.69 -3.43
CA ARG A 26 -35.12 26.17 -4.49
C ARG A 26 -36.57 25.77 -4.26
N GLU A 27 -36.82 24.55 -3.77
CA GLU A 27 -38.17 24.08 -3.45
C GLU A 27 -38.80 24.89 -2.30
N LEU A 28 -38.02 25.14 -1.25
CA LEU A 28 -38.43 25.99 -0.12
C LEU A 28 -38.72 27.43 -0.56
N GLN A 29 -37.89 28.01 -1.43
CA GLN A 29 -38.11 29.36 -1.98
C GLN A 29 -39.39 29.45 -2.83
N ALA A 30 -39.72 28.39 -3.56
CA ALA A 30 -40.88 28.37 -4.44
C ALA A 30 -42.21 28.11 -3.70
N GLY A 31 -42.19 27.24 -2.69
CA GLY A 31 -43.42 26.71 -2.08
C GLY A 31 -43.49 26.72 -0.55
N GLY A 32 -42.49 27.29 0.15
CA GLY A 32 -42.42 27.37 1.62
C GLY A 32 -42.30 26.02 2.35
N THR A 33 -42.33 24.92 1.62
CA THR A 33 -42.26 23.53 2.10
C THR A 33 -41.45 22.69 1.12
N ALA A 34 -40.85 21.60 1.61
CA ALA A 34 -40.14 20.64 0.78
C ALA A 34 -40.50 19.19 1.17
N GLN A 35 -40.62 18.32 0.17
CA GLN A 35 -40.92 16.89 0.33
C GLN A 35 -39.77 16.02 -0.17
N ASP A 36 -39.90 14.69 -0.07
CA ASP A 36 -38.94 13.69 -0.57
C ASP A 36 -37.51 13.99 -0.08
N LEU A 37 -37.39 14.31 1.21
CA LEU A 37 -36.14 14.70 1.83
C LEU A 37 -35.41 13.49 2.39
N VAL A 38 -34.09 13.59 2.44
CA VAL A 38 -33.23 12.78 3.28
C VAL A 38 -32.41 13.70 4.17
N VAL A 39 -32.48 13.46 5.48
CA VAL A 39 -31.64 14.11 6.47
C VAL A 39 -30.54 13.13 6.83
N ASN A 40 -29.30 13.48 6.47
CA ASN A 40 -28.11 12.71 6.80
C ASN A 40 -27.56 13.21 8.12
N PHE A 41 -27.47 12.35 9.12
CA PHE A 41 -26.79 12.65 10.38
C PHE A 41 -25.31 12.31 10.29
N ARG A 42 -24.51 12.88 11.18
CA ARG A 42 -23.11 12.46 11.36
C ARG A 42 -23.07 10.97 11.71
N ARG A 43 -22.13 10.23 11.12
CA ARG A 43 -22.09 8.76 11.20
C ARG A 43 -21.04 8.29 12.20
N VAL A 44 -21.17 7.03 12.60
CA VAL A 44 -20.07 6.30 13.24
C VAL A 44 -19.02 6.02 12.16
N ASP A 45 -17.75 6.24 12.49
CA ASP A 45 -16.65 5.84 11.64
C ASP A 45 -16.42 4.33 11.80
N ILE A 46 -16.95 3.55 10.86
CA ILE A 46 -16.90 2.08 10.93
C ILE A 46 -15.46 1.57 10.82
N GLU A 47 -14.59 2.26 10.10
CA GLU A 47 -13.19 1.85 9.93
C GLU A 47 -12.35 2.11 11.18
N ALA A 48 -12.78 3.07 12.02
CA ALA A 48 -12.16 3.38 13.31
C ALA A 48 -12.81 2.66 14.50
N LEU A 49 -13.85 1.85 14.29
CA LEU A 49 -14.50 1.10 15.37
C LEU A 49 -13.54 0.05 15.94
N VAL A 50 -13.32 0.13 17.26
CA VAL A 50 -12.62 -0.90 18.02
C VAL A 50 -13.67 -1.72 18.77
N LEU A 51 -14.12 -2.82 18.16
CA LEU A 51 -15.01 -3.79 18.80
C LEU A 51 -14.19 -5.01 19.25
N PRO A 52 -14.49 -5.61 20.42
CA PRO A 52 -13.87 -6.87 20.83
C PRO A 52 -14.09 -7.97 19.79
N GLU A 53 -13.03 -8.71 19.45
CA GLU A 53 -13.16 -9.92 18.64
C GLU A 53 -14.08 -10.92 19.35
N SER A 54 -15.22 -11.24 18.74
CA SER A 54 -16.20 -12.19 19.28
C SER A 54 -17.06 -12.79 18.18
N THR A 55 -17.69 -13.92 18.46
CA THR A 55 -18.71 -14.54 17.58
C THR A 55 -19.95 -13.66 17.39
N ASP A 56 -20.09 -12.57 18.17
CA ASP A 56 -21.19 -11.61 18.13
C ASP A 56 -20.82 -10.27 17.46
N TYR A 57 -19.70 -10.20 16.73
CA TYR A 57 -19.24 -8.94 16.11
C TYR A 57 -20.34 -8.22 15.32
N VAL A 58 -21.09 -8.93 14.47
CA VAL A 58 -22.16 -8.34 13.65
C VAL A 58 -23.28 -7.78 14.54
N HIS A 59 -23.64 -8.47 15.62
CA HIS A 59 -24.61 -7.98 16.60
C HIS A 59 -24.12 -6.69 17.28
N GLN A 60 -22.84 -6.62 17.65
CA GLN A 60 -22.25 -5.42 18.27
C GLN A 60 -22.17 -4.24 17.29
N LEU A 61 -21.84 -4.50 16.02
CA LEU A 61 -21.87 -3.51 14.96
C LEU A 61 -23.28 -2.94 14.80
N VAL A 62 -24.29 -3.81 14.67
CA VAL A 62 -25.70 -3.42 14.54
C VAL A 62 -26.19 -2.65 15.77
N GLN A 63 -25.82 -3.07 16.97
CA GLN A 63 -26.15 -2.37 18.21
C GLN A 63 -25.53 -0.97 18.23
N THR A 64 -24.25 -0.85 17.88
CA THR A 64 -23.53 0.44 17.84
C THR A 64 -24.18 1.41 16.86
N LEU A 65 -24.52 0.93 15.65
CA LEU A 65 -25.21 1.73 14.64
C LEU A 65 -26.61 2.13 15.12
N SER A 66 -27.35 1.20 15.75
CA SER A 66 -28.69 1.43 16.28
C SER A 66 -28.70 2.46 17.40
N ASP A 67 -27.79 2.36 18.36
CA ASP A 67 -27.66 3.32 19.47
C ASP A 67 -27.33 4.72 18.98
N HIS A 68 -26.48 4.82 17.96
CA HIS A 68 -26.16 6.09 17.34
C HIS A 68 -27.36 6.68 16.58
N SER A 69 -28.11 5.85 15.86
CA SER A 69 -29.33 6.25 15.17
C SER A 69 -30.45 6.68 16.12
N ASN A 70 -30.60 6.00 17.26
CA ASN A 70 -31.57 6.35 18.30
C ASN A 70 -31.31 7.75 18.86
N LYS A 71 -30.04 8.16 19.00
CA LYS A 71 -29.68 9.55 19.37
C LYS A 71 -30.12 10.54 18.29
N SER A 72 -29.91 10.23 17.02
CA SER A 72 -30.41 11.06 15.91
C SER A 72 -31.93 11.17 15.89
N LYS A 73 -32.64 10.07 16.19
CA LYS A 73 -34.11 10.06 16.30
C LYS A 73 -34.60 10.97 17.42
N GLN A 74 -33.93 10.97 18.57
CA GLN A 74 -34.23 11.91 19.66
C GLN A 74 -34.02 13.37 19.22
N VAL A 75 -32.94 13.67 18.47
CA VAL A 75 -32.71 15.02 17.92
C VAL A 75 -33.85 15.46 17.00
N VAL A 76 -34.39 14.56 16.16
CA VAL A 76 -35.56 14.89 15.33
C VAL A 76 -36.79 15.17 16.18
N ALA A 77 -37.06 14.33 17.18
CA ALA A 77 -38.19 14.50 18.09
C ALA A 77 -38.13 15.84 18.84
N ASP A 78 -36.95 16.23 19.32
CA ASP A 78 -36.74 17.48 20.05
C ASP A 78 -36.94 18.72 19.14
N LEU A 79 -36.55 18.62 17.87
CA LEU A 79 -36.58 19.76 16.93
C LEU A 79 -37.91 19.91 16.18
N LEU A 80 -38.60 18.80 15.90
CA LEU A 80 -39.85 18.80 15.13
C LEU A 80 -41.10 18.62 16.01
N GLY A 81 -40.94 18.12 17.25
CA GLY A 81 -42.05 17.77 18.13
C GLY A 81 -42.84 16.54 17.64
N ALA A 82 -43.93 16.24 18.35
CA ALA A 82 -44.89 15.22 17.90
C ALA A 82 -45.61 15.74 16.63
N ARG A 83 -45.56 14.96 15.54
CA ARG A 83 -46.26 15.27 14.30
C ARG A 83 -47.68 14.73 14.36
N VAL A 84 -48.56 15.49 15.03
CA VAL A 84 -49.92 15.07 15.41
C VAL A 84 -50.86 14.83 14.19
N GLU A 85 -50.46 15.21 12.98
CA GLU A 85 -51.30 15.16 11.76
C GLU A 85 -50.67 14.38 10.58
N SER A 86 -49.68 13.49 10.78
CA SER A 86 -49.08 12.77 9.65
C SER A 86 -49.95 11.61 9.14
N ALA A 87 -50.14 11.53 7.83
CA ALA A 87 -50.87 10.45 7.17
C ALA A 87 -50.04 9.15 7.01
N CYS A 88 -48.77 9.19 7.41
CA CYS A 88 -47.81 8.10 7.25
C CYS A 88 -46.64 8.22 8.24
N GLU A 89 -45.89 7.13 8.39
CA GLU A 89 -44.81 7.02 9.37
C GLU A 89 -43.45 7.45 8.79
N ASP A 90 -42.68 8.12 9.64
CA ASP A 90 -41.30 8.51 9.39
C ASP A 90 -40.35 7.33 9.36
N LYS A 91 -39.42 7.35 8.41
CA LYS A 91 -38.44 6.27 8.28
C LYS A 91 -37.08 6.72 8.83
N PHE A 92 -36.53 5.88 9.71
CA PHE A 92 -35.17 6.02 10.23
C PHE A 92 -34.39 4.75 9.91
N PHE A 93 -33.15 4.92 9.46
CA PHE A 93 -32.26 3.81 9.16
C PHE A 93 -30.96 3.93 9.94
N TYR A 94 -30.62 2.88 10.70
CA TYR A 94 -29.40 2.83 11.49
C TYR A 94 -28.17 2.53 10.63
N ILE A 95 -28.34 1.82 9.51
CA ILE A 95 -27.21 1.39 8.68
C ILE A 95 -26.40 2.56 8.09
N ASP A 96 -27.05 3.69 7.77
CA ASP A 96 -26.42 4.89 7.22
C ASP A 96 -26.71 6.17 8.02
N ASN A 97 -27.42 6.03 9.15
CA ASN A 97 -27.89 7.08 10.04
C ASN A 97 -28.68 8.19 9.32
N THR A 98 -29.74 7.78 8.61
CA THR A 98 -30.60 8.68 7.84
C THR A 98 -32.02 8.72 8.34
N TYR A 99 -32.68 9.85 8.07
CA TYR A 99 -34.08 10.12 8.37
C TYR A 99 -34.80 10.60 7.11
N PHE A 100 -35.93 9.97 6.81
CA PHE A 100 -36.83 10.34 5.72
C PHE A 100 -38.17 10.78 6.33
N PRO A 101 -38.45 12.09 6.34
CA PRO A 101 -39.76 12.58 6.78
C PRO A 101 -40.83 12.10 5.80
N CYS A 102 -41.95 11.61 6.32
CA CYS A 102 -43.04 11.18 5.44
C CYS A 102 -43.80 12.37 4.84
N ASP A 103 -44.03 13.41 5.64
CA ASP A 103 -44.68 14.64 5.19
C ASP A 103 -43.69 15.72 4.74
N LYS A 104 -44.25 16.72 4.04
CA LYS A 104 -43.57 17.98 3.74
C LYS A 104 -43.04 18.63 5.02
N LEU A 105 -41.79 19.07 4.99
CA LEU A 105 -41.22 19.94 6.01
C LEU A 105 -41.35 21.40 5.58
N THR A 106 -41.80 22.25 6.50
CA THR A 106 -41.76 23.71 6.33
C THR A 106 -40.32 24.22 6.30
N GLU A 107 -40.12 25.40 5.72
CA GLU A 107 -38.81 26.07 5.73
C GLU A 107 -38.23 26.20 7.15
N ALA A 108 -39.06 26.55 8.14
CA ALA A 108 -38.64 26.64 9.53
C ALA A 108 -38.15 25.29 10.08
N GLN A 109 -38.85 24.20 9.80
CA GLN A 109 -38.45 22.85 10.22
C GLN A 109 -37.15 22.41 9.56
N VAL A 110 -36.98 22.62 8.25
CA VAL A 110 -35.74 22.30 7.55
C VAL A 110 -34.56 23.11 8.11
N ARG A 111 -34.75 24.41 8.38
CA ARG A 111 -33.73 25.27 8.98
C ARG A 111 -33.37 24.85 10.40
N ASN A 112 -34.34 24.46 11.21
CA ASN A 112 -34.10 23.96 12.57
C ASN A 112 -33.27 22.66 12.57
N LEU A 113 -33.60 21.72 11.68
CA LEU A 113 -32.79 20.52 11.48
C LEU A 113 -31.37 20.86 11.02
N ALA A 114 -31.22 21.74 10.03
CA ALA A 114 -29.91 22.13 9.52
C ALA A 114 -29.03 22.85 10.57
N ALA A 115 -29.64 23.61 11.48
CA ALA A 115 -28.93 24.27 12.58
C ALA A 115 -28.34 23.27 13.60
N SER A 116 -28.87 22.05 13.69
CA SER A 116 -28.38 21.02 14.61
C SER A 116 -26.95 20.58 14.26
N PRO A 117 -26.00 20.53 15.21
CA PRO A 117 -24.65 20.04 14.95
C PRO A 117 -24.61 18.55 14.57
N HIS A 118 -25.65 17.79 14.92
CA HIS A 118 -25.78 16.36 14.61
C HIS A 118 -26.16 16.09 13.16
N VAL A 119 -26.84 17.04 12.49
CA VAL A 119 -27.18 16.94 11.07
C VAL A 119 -25.97 17.31 10.23
N ALA A 120 -25.60 16.42 9.31
CA ALA A 120 -24.51 16.60 8.35
C ALA A 120 -25.03 17.29 7.07
N SER A 121 -26.15 16.83 6.52
CA SER A 121 -26.76 17.45 5.33
C SER A 121 -28.25 17.14 5.23
N ILE A 122 -28.96 17.98 4.48
CA ILE A 122 -30.36 17.79 4.09
C ILE A 122 -30.43 17.90 2.57
N ALA A 123 -30.90 16.86 1.91
CA ALA A 123 -30.98 16.79 0.44
C ALA A 123 -32.31 16.18 -0.01
N LYS A 124 -32.57 16.19 -1.31
CA LYS A 124 -33.61 15.34 -1.89
C LYS A 124 -33.15 13.90 -1.86
N ALA A 125 -34.04 13.00 -1.49
CA ALA A 125 -33.81 11.57 -1.57
C ALA A 125 -33.48 11.19 -3.02
N ALA A 126 -32.45 10.36 -3.19
CA ALA A 126 -32.06 9.86 -4.49
C ALA A 126 -33.10 8.85 -5.02
N VAL A 127 -33.19 8.76 -6.34
CA VAL A 127 -33.90 7.70 -7.03
C VAL A 127 -32.89 7.01 -7.94
N MET A 128 -32.67 5.73 -7.70
CA MET A 128 -31.91 4.87 -8.60
C MET A 128 -32.86 4.20 -9.57
N GLU A 129 -32.33 3.62 -10.63
CA GLU A 129 -33.12 2.96 -11.66
C GLU A 129 -32.57 1.57 -11.95
N LEU A 130 -33.46 0.70 -12.41
CA LEU A 130 -33.07 -0.49 -13.16
C LEU A 130 -32.66 -0.01 -14.55
N SER A 131 -31.40 -0.23 -14.91
CA SER A 131 -30.94 0.09 -16.26
C SER A 131 -31.82 -0.65 -17.28
N PRO A 132 -32.26 -0.01 -18.37
CA PRO A 132 -33.06 -0.68 -19.38
C PRO A 132 -32.35 -1.96 -19.84
N VAL A 133 -33.05 -3.09 -19.74
CA VAL A 133 -32.59 -4.38 -20.26
C VAL A 133 -33.22 -4.60 -21.62
N GLN A 134 -32.49 -5.25 -22.54
CA GLN A 134 -33.07 -5.67 -23.80
C GLN A 134 -33.75 -7.03 -23.58
N SER A 135 -35.07 -7.03 -23.52
CA SER A 135 -35.85 -8.27 -23.47
C SER A 135 -36.08 -8.77 -24.89
N THR A 136 -35.56 -9.95 -25.22
CA THR A 136 -35.63 -10.49 -26.60
C THR A 136 -36.79 -11.48 -26.78
N SER A 137 -37.27 -12.18 -25.72
CA SER A 137 -38.57 -12.88 -25.68
C SER A 137 -38.92 -13.46 -24.29
N ASN A 138 -40.21 -13.67 -24.01
CA ASN A 138 -40.73 -14.32 -22.78
C ASN A 138 -41.03 -15.83 -22.96
N ASN A 139 -40.62 -16.42 -24.08
CA ASN A 139 -40.82 -17.84 -24.40
C ASN A 139 -39.48 -18.50 -24.73
N ALA A 140 -38.52 -18.41 -23.81
CA ALA A 140 -37.22 -19.00 -24.04
C ALA A 140 -37.35 -20.54 -24.12
N THR A 141 -36.93 -21.13 -25.24
CA THR A 141 -36.92 -22.59 -25.40
C THR A 141 -35.73 -23.14 -24.63
N VAL A 142 -35.99 -23.84 -23.52
CA VAL A 142 -34.92 -24.47 -22.75
C VAL A 142 -34.87 -25.96 -23.03
N ILE A 143 -33.71 -26.44 -23.50
CA ILE A 143 -33.47 -27.87 -23.65
C ILE A 143 -33.22 -28.45 -22.27
N ALA A 144 -34.19 -29.21 -21.75
CA ALA A 144 -34.07 -29.89 -20.47
C ALA A 144 -32.80 -30.75 -20.46
N THR A 145 -31.96 -30.58 -19.42
CA THR A 145 -30.66 -31.23 -19.13
C THR A 145 -29.36 -30.57 -19.62
N ALA A 146 -29.40 -29.58 -20.52
CA ALA A 146 -28.19 -28.84 -20.90
C ALA A 146 -27.96 -27.62 -19.99
N ASN A 147 -26.69 -27.30 -19.71
CA ASN A 147 -26.33 -26.05 -19.07
C ASN A 147 -26.58 -24.87 -20.00
N GLN A 148 -26.95 -23.71 -19.44
CA GLN A 148 -27.00 -22.49 -20.23
C GLN A 148 -25.60 -22.00 -20.55
N TRP A 149 -25.47 -21.39 -21.73
CA TRP A 149 -24.16 -20.99 -22.27
C TRP A 149 -23.38 -20.11 -21.30
N GLY A 150 -24.02 -19.15 -20.61
CA GLY A 150 -23.35 -18.25 -19.67
C GLY A 150 -22.74 -18.98 -18.47
N VAL A 151 -23.44 -20.01 -17.98
CA VAL A 151 -22.99 -20.86 -16.87
C VAL A 151 -21.78 -21.71 -17.29
N ASP A 152 -21.81 -22.27 -18.50
CA ASP A 152 -20.68 -23.00 -19.09
C ASP A 152 -19.50 -22.06 -19.40
N LYS A 153 -19.76 -20.84 -19.87
CA LYS A 153 -18.75 -19.87 -20.29
C LYS A 153 -17.85 -19.44 -19.14
N ILE A 154 -18.42 -19.28 -17.94
CA ILE A 154 -17.66 -18.99 -16.72
C ILE A 154 -17.13 -20.26 -16.04
N SER A 155 -17.38 -21.43 -16.65
CA SER A 155 -16.89 -22.74 -16.21
C SER A 155 -17.38 -23.20 -14.84
N SER A 156 -18.58 -22.79 -14.44
CA SER A 156 -19.25 -23.27 -13.22
C SER A 156 -19.28 -24.82 -13.10
N PRO A 157 -19.51 -25.57 -14.19
CA PRO A 157 -19.50 -27.04 -14.13
C PRO A 157 -18.21 -27.66 -13.61
N LEU A 158 -17.06 -26.98 -13.76
CA LEU A 158 -15.78 -27.46 -13.21
C LEU A 158 -15.76 -27.44 -11.68
N ALA A 159 -16.44 -26.48 -11.05
CA ALA A 159 -16.62 -26.45 -9.61
C ALA A 159 -17.64 -27.51 -9.16
N TRP A 160 -18.72 -27.66 -9.93
CA TRP A 160 -19.78 -28.63 -9.63
C TRP A 160 -19.27 -30.08 -9.67
N ALA A 161 -18.38 -30.40 -10.63
CA ALA A 161 -17.73 -31.70 -10.72
C ALA A 161 -16.90 -32.05 -9.47
N LYS A 162 -16.54 -31.04 -8.64
CA LYS A 162 -15.85 -31.21 -7.35
C LYS A 162 -16.79 -31.11 -6.15
N GLY A 163 -18.11 -31.15 -6.37
CA GLY A 163 -19.12 -30.99 -5.33
C GLY A 163 -19.29 -29.56 -4.81
N LYS A 164 -18.69 -28.55 -5.46
CA LYS A 164 -18.80 -27.14 -5.06
C LYS A 164 -19.84 -26.43 -5.92
N ARG A 165 -21.07 -26.36 -5.40
CA ARG A 165 -22.25 -25.81 -6.08
C ARG A 165 -22.92 -24.66 -5.30
N GLY A 166 -22.24 -24.12 -4.29
CA GLY A 166 -22.77 -23.04 -3.43
C GLY A 166 -23.39 -23.50 -2.11
N ALA A 167 -23.33 -24.80 -1.78
CA ALA A 167 -23.91 -25.33 -0.55
C ALA A 167 -23.36 -24.62 0.71
N GLY A 168 -24.24 -24.31 1.65
CA GLY A 168 -23.91 -23.60 2.89
C GLY A 168 -23.86 -22.07 2.75
N VAL A 169 -23.91 -21.53 1.53
CA VAL A 169 -23.95 -20.09 1.28
C VAL A 169 -25.39 -19.61 1.11
N VAL A 170 -25.65 -18.41 1.62
CA VAL A 170 -26.89 -17.65 1.40
C VAL A 170 -26.59 -16.46 0.52
N VAL A 171 -27.29 -16.33 -0.60
CA VAL A 171 -27.21 -15.18 -1.51
C VAL A 171 -28.45 -14.30 -1.36
N ALA A 172 -28.29 -13.00 -1.57
CA ALA A 172 -29.42 -12.05 -1.59
C ALA A 172 -29.49 -11.29 -2.91
N ASN A 173 -30.71 -10.84 -3.27
CA ASN A 173 -30.87 -9.73 -4.20
C ASN A 173 -31.52 -8.51 -3.51
N ILE A 174 -31.18 -7.33 -4.00
CA ILE A 174 -32.00 -6.13 -3.87
C ILE A 174 -32.45 -5.79 -5.29
N ASP A 175 -33.72 -6.05 -5.60
CA ASP A 175 -34.24 -5.96 -6.97
C ASP A 175 -35.78 -5.75 -6.95
N THR A 176 -36.50 -6.20 -7.98
CA THR A 176 -37.95 -6.10 -8.12
C THR A 176 -38.76 -7.14 -7.34
N GLY A 177 -38.04 -8.02 -6.62
CA GLY A 177 -38.58 -9.21 -5.97
C GLY A 177 -38.20 -10.50 -6.70
N VAL A 178 -38.78 -11.62 -6.30
CA VAL A 178 -38.53 -12.94 -6.92
C VAL A 178 -39.84 -13.74 -6.91
N ARG A 179 -40.18 -14.40 -8.02
CA ARG A 179 -41.26 -15.38 -8.07
C ARG A 179 -40.83 -16.65 -7.33
N GLN A 180 -41.10 -16.70 -6.02
CA GLN A 180 -40.69 -17.84 -5.18
C GLN A 180 -41.27 -19.18 -5.66
N SER A 181 -42.48 -19.20 -6.23
CA SER A 181 -43.15 -20.43 -6.67
C SER A 181 -42.53 -21.08 -7.91
N HIS A 182 -41.61 -20.40 -8.60
CA HIS A 182 -41.01 -20.92 -9.82
C HIS A 182 -40.20 -22.20 -9.57
N ASN A 183 -40.42 -23.24 -10.39
CA ASN A 183 -39.89 -24.59 -10.18
C ASN A 183 -38.37 -24.67 -10.09
N ALA A 184 -37.65 -23.74 -10.72
CA ALA A 184 -36.20 -23.67 -10.68
C ALA A 184 -35.62 -23.11 -9.36
N VAL A 185 -36.38 -22.35 -8.56
CA VAL A 185 -35.85 -21.66 -7.36
C VAL A 185 -36.66 -21.91 -6.08
N LYS A 186 -37.83 -22.55 -6.18
CA LYS A 186 -38.71 -22.76 -5.01
C LYS A 186 -38.10 -23.57 -3.88
N ASN A 187 -37.22 -24.53 -4.18
CA ASN A 187 -36.69 -25.48 -3.19
C ASN A 187 -35.47 -24.95 -2.42
N ASN A 188 -34.78 -23.93 -2.95
CA ASN A 188 -33.63 -23.30 -2.30
C ASN A 188 -33.92 -21.91 -1.73
N TRP A 189 -35.18 -21.47 -1.73
CA TRP A 189 -35.60 -20.32 -0.93
C TRP A 189 -35.44 -20.63 0.56
N ARG A 190 -34.92 -19.67 1.32
CA ARG A 190 -34.93 -19.72 2.78
C ARG A 190 -36.23 -19.11 3.30
N ALA A 191 -37.18 -19.92 3.74
CA ALA A 191 -38.51 -19.44 4.13
C ALA A 191 -38.48 -18.47 5.33
N ASP A 192 -37.70 -18.79 6.36
CA ASP A 192 -37.54 -17.95 7.55
C ASP A 192 -36.43 -16.90 7.33
N TYR A 193 -36.66 -15.65 7.75
CA TYR A 193 -35.77 -14.50 7.47
C TYR A 193 -35.46 -14.35 5.96
N GLY A 194 -36.42 -14.70 5.10
CA GLY A 194 -36.21 -14.93 3.67
C GLY A 194 -36.61 -13.82 2.72
N TRP A 195 -37.41 -12.88 3.21
CA TRP A 195 -38.19 -11.98 2.38
C TRP A 195 -38.43 -10.65 3.10
N TYR A 196 -38.23 -9.55 2.39
CA TYR A 196 -38.57 -8.22 2.88
C TYR A 196 -39.05 -7.31 1.74
N ASP A 197 -40.20 -6.66 1.95
CA ASP A 197 -40.79 -5.72 0.99
C ASP A 197 -41.07 -4.38 1.68
N PRO A 198 -40.14 -3.41 1.62
CA PRO A 198 -40.32 -2.09 2.22
C PRO A 198 -41.30 -1.18 1.44
N SER A 199 -41.81 -1.62 0.28
CA SER A 199 -42.73 -0.84 -0.55
C SER A 199 -44.19 -0.89 -0.06
N GLY A 200 -44.47 -1.68 0.99
CA GLY A 200 -45.80 -1.80 1.59
C GLY A 200 -46.67 -2.90 0.98
N GLY A 201 -46.09 -3.85 0.24
CA GLY A 201 -46.81 -5.01 -0.27
C GLY A 201 -47.29 -5.94 0.84
N ALA A 202 -48.55 -6.39 0.77
CA ALA A 202 -49.15 -7.32 1.73
C ALA A 202 -48.64 -8.78 1.62
N SER A 203 -47.63 -9.04 0.78
CA SER A 203 -47.18 -10.40 0.47
C SER A 203 -46.25 -10.94 1.55
N VAL A 204 -46.68 -12.02 2.21
CA VAL A 204 -45.87 -12.75 3.20
C VAL A 204 -44.85 -13.71 2.57
N THR A 205 -44.90 -13.89 1.26
CA THR A 205 -43.94 -14.67 0.46
C THR A 205 -43.31 -13.81 -0.63
N PRO A 206 -42.12 -14.17 -1.15
CA PRO A 206 -41.50 -13.42 -2.24
C PRO A 206 -42.39 -13.34 -3.47
N LYS A 207 -42.57 -12.11 -3.93
CA LYS A 207 -43.31 -11.76 -5.13
C LYS A 207 -42.45 -10.81 -5.95
N ASP A 208 -42.41 -11.02 -7.26
CA ASP A 208 -41.78 -10.09 -8.19
C ASP A 208 -42.85 -9.20 -8.83
N TYR A 209 -42.59 -7.89 -8.84
CA TYR A 209 -43.51 -6.88 -9.38
C TYR A 209 -43.23 -6.53 -10.85
N GLN A 210 -42.09 -6.97 -11.40
CA GLN A 210 -41.64 -6.57 -12.74
C GLN A 210 -41.01 -7.71 -13.56
N GLY A 211 -40.26 -8.60 -12.92
CA GLY A 211 -39.62 -9.77 -13.54
C GLY A 211 -38.10 -9.80 -13.49
N HIS A 212 -37.46 -8.64 -13.39
CA HIS A 212 -36.01 -8.49 -13.42
C HIS A 212 -35.34 -9.24 -12.26
N GLY A 213 -35.85 -9.10 -11.04
CA GLY A 213 -35.30 -9.77 -9.87
C GLY A 213 -35.45 -11.29 -9.88
N SER A 214 -36.53 -11.81 -10.47
CA SER A 214 -36.67 -13.26 -10.72
C SER A 214 -35.58 -13.73 -11.67
N HIS A 215 -35.37 -13.03 -12.79
CA HIS A 215 -34.36 -13.36 -13.78
C HIS A 215 -32.95 -13.37 -13.16
N THR A 216 -32.57 -12.32 -12.42
CA THR A 216 -31.27 -12.25 -11.76
C THR A 216 -31.09 -13.36 -10.73
N MET A 217 -32.08 -13.63 -9.87
CA MET A 217 -32.00 -14.70 -8.88
C MET A 217 -31.89 -16.08 -9.53
N GLY A 218 -32.65 -16.33 -10.61
CA GLY A 218 -32.56 -17.58 -11.37
C GLY A 218 -31.16 -17.85 -11.93
N THR A 219 -30.46 -16.81 -12.39
CA THR A 219 -29.07 -16.92 -12.88
C THR A 219 -28.10 -17.24 -11.74
N ILE A 220 -28.37 -16.79 -10.51
CA ILE A 220 -27.53 -17.11 -9.35
C ILE A 220 -27.78 -18.56 -8.90
N VAL A 221 -29.04 -18.96 -8.67
CA VAL A 221 -29.38 -20.17 -7.89
C VAL A 221 -30.34 -21.15 -8.56
N GLY A 222 -30.71 -20.97 -9.83
CA GLY A 222 -31.66 -21.85 -10.51
C GLY A 222 -31.18 -23.30 -10.59
N GLN A 223 -31.95 -24.21 -9.99
CA GLN A 223 -31.59 -25.62 -9.79
C GLN A 223 -31.95 -26.54 -10.96
N VAL A 224 -32.78 -26.06 -11.88
CA VAL A 224 -33.32 -26.83 -13.00
C VAL A 224 -32.92 -26.15 -14.30
N ASN A 225 -32.70 -26.94 -15.35
CA ASN A 225 -32.38 -26.46 -16.70
C ASN A 225 -31.06 -25.67 -16.83
N GLY A 226 -30.16 -25.84 -15.86
CA GLY A 226 -28.78 -25.38 -15.94
C GLY A 226 -28.61 -23.87 -16.03
N ILE A 227 -29.57 -23.09 -15.52
CA ILE A 227 -29.56 -21.62 -15.54
C ILE A 227 -28.75 -21.00 -14.38
N GLY A 228 -28.64 -21.71 -13.25
CA GLY A 228 -28.03 -21.20 -12.02
C GLY A 228 -26.55 -21.52 -11.93
N VAL A 229 -25.72 -20.53 -11.59
CA VAL A 229 -24.29 -20.72 -11.33
C VAL A 229 -24.02 -21.48 -10.03
N ALA A 230 -24.72 -21.12 -8.93
CA ALA A 230 -24.61 -21.72 -7.61
C ALA A 230 -25.93 -22.37 -7.17
N PRO A 231 -26.35 -23.48 -7.81
CA PRO A 231 -27.68 -24.06 -7.62
C PRO A 231 -27.94 -24.64 -6.21
N ASP A 232 -26.91 -24.94 -5.43
CA ASP A 232 -27.06 -25.48 -4.07
C ASP A 232 -27.01 -24.39 -2.98
N ALA A 233 -26.79 -23.13 -3.36
CA ALA A 233 -26.91 -21.99 -2.45
C ALA A 233 -28.37 -21.74 -2.07
N LYS A 234 -28.60 -21.26 -0.84
CA LYS A 234 -29.91 -20.75 -0.41
C LYS A 234 -30.05 -19.29 -0.83
N TRP A 235 -31.28 -18.82 -1.05
CA TRP A 235 -31.52 -17.43 -1.42
C TRP A 235 -32.56 -16.74 -0.54
N ILE A 236 -32.38 -15.41 -0.43
CA ILE A 236 -33.31 -14.44 0.15
C ILE A 236 -33.44 -13.24 -0.79
N ALA A 237 -34.51 -12.45 -0.66
CA ALA A 237 -34.74 -11.32 -1.56
C ALA A 237 -35.36 -10.12 -0.84
N CYS A 238 -35.01 -8.93 -1.31
CA CYS A 238 -35.61 -7.68 -0.88
C CYS A 238 -36.09 -6.83 -2.07
N VAL A 239 -37.26 -6.22 -1.94
CA VAL A 239 -37.84 -5.35 -2.97
C VAL A 239 -37.28 -3.94 -2.83
N GLY A 240 -36.13 -3.70 -3.45
CA GLY A 240 -35.53 -2.36 -3.55
C GLY A 240 -36.15 -1.50 -4.64
N CYS A 241 -36.72 -2.14 -5.66
CA CYS A 241 -37.25 -1.51 -6.86
C CYS A 241 -38.66 -2.04 -7.15
N SER A 242 -39.69 -1.46 -6.55
CA SER A 242 -41.09 -1.91 -6.77
C SER A 242 -41.60 -1.67 -8.20
N SER A 243 -40.83 -0.92 -9.01
CA SER A 243 -40.99 -0.72 -10.46
C SER A 243 -39.59 -0.64 -11.09
N SER A 244 -39.44 0.01 -12.25
CA SER A 244 -38.12 0.40 -12.76
C SER A 244 -37.43 1.48 -11.91
N SER A 245 -38.14 2.07 -10.95
CA SER A 245 -37.63 3.06 -10.00
C SER A 245 -37.30 2.42 -8.65
N CYS A 246 -36.13 2.78 -8.11
CA CYS A 246 -35.58 2.27 -6.87
C CYS A 246 -35.39 3.44 -5.90
N ALA A 247 -36.38 3.71 -5.05
CA ALA A 247 -36.35 4.80 -4.09
C ALA A 247 -35.23 4.59 -3.05
N GLN A 248 -34.47 5.64 -2.73
CA GLN A 248 -33.37 5.55 -1.75
C GLN A 248 -33.82 4.92 -0.42
N ALA A 249 -35.00 5.28 0.09
CA ALA A 249 -35.52 4.72 1.33
C ALA A 249 -35.76 3.20 1.26
N HIS A 250 -36.19 2.66 0.11
CA HIS A 250 -36.39 1.21 -0.06
C HIS A 250 -35.06 0.47 -0.18
N LEU A 251 -34.11 1.03 -0.93
CA LEU A 251 -32.75 0.49 -1.02
C LEU A 251 -32.05 0.48 0.34
N THR A 252 -32.22 1.54 1.13
CA THR A 252 -31.65 1.65 2.48
C THR A 252 -32.32 0.68 3.45
N ALA A 253 -33.64 0.53 3.38
CA ALA A 253 -34.38 -0.47 4.15
C ALA A 253 -33.91 -1.90 3.83
N CYS A 254 -33.77 -2.22 2.53
CA CYS A 254 -33.23 -3.50 2.10
C CYS A 254 -31.81 -3.73 2.62
N ALA A 255 -30.95 -2.71 2.55
CA ALA A 255 -29.59 -2.85 3.00
C ALA A 255 -29.47 -3.08 4.51
N GLN A 256 -30.27 -2.36 5.28
CA GLN A 256 -30.39 -2.57 6.72
C GLN A 256 -30.88 -3.98 7.05
N TRP A 257 -31.94 -4.44 6.37
CA TRP A 257 -32.48 -5.78 6.58
C TRP A 257 -31.47 -6.86 6.21
N LEU A 258 -30.72 -6.71 5.12
CA LEU A 258 -29.70 -7.67 4.74
C LEU A 258 -28.49 -7.66 5.70
N LEU A 259 -28.22 -6.55 6.38
CA LEU A 259 -27.18 -6.51 7.43
C LEU A 259 -27.59 -7.32 8.67
N CYS A 260 -28.87 -7.25 9.06
CA CYS A 260 -29.39 -8.03 10.18
C CYS A 260 -30.88 -8.35 10.00
N PRO A 261 -31.19 -9.51 9.38
CA PRO A 261 -32.55 -9.82 8.96
C PRO A 261 -33.56 -9.89 10.10
N THR A 262 -34.77 -9.46 9.79
CA THR A 262 -35.97 -9.66 10.62
C THR A 262 -36.91 -10.65 9.96
N ASN A 263 -37.52 -11.54 10.74
CA ASN A 263 -38.55 -12.46 10.25
C ASN A 263 -39.94 -11.79 10.18
N SER A 264 -40.95 -12.55 9.76
CA SER A 264 -42.35 -12.07 9.62
C SER A 264 -43.02 -11.70 10.94
N GLN A 265 -42.45 -12.08 12.09
CA GLN A 265 -42.90 -11.70 13.42
C GLN A 265 -42.18 -10.46 13.96
N GLY A 266 -41.25 -9.89 13.19
CA GLY A 266 -40.45 -8.74 13.61
C GLY A 266 -39.26 -9.10 14.52
N VAL A 267 -38.94 -10.39 14.68
CA VAL A 267 -37.76 -10.83 15.45
C VAL A 267 -36.52 -10.68 14.58
N GLN A 268 -35.49 -10.05 15.13
CA GLN A 268 -34.21 -9.79 14.46
C GLN A 268 -33.17 -10.88 14.78
N ASP A 269 -32.45 -11.37 13.77
CA ASP A 269 -31.36 -12.34 13.91
C ASP A 269 -30.26 -12.08 12.87
N CYS A 270 -29.13 -11.52 13.31
CA CYS A 270 -28.05 -11.15 12.40
C CYS A 270 -27.28 -12.36 11.87
N THR A 271 -27.38 -13.54 12.51
CA THR A 271 -26.77 -14.79 12.00
C THR A 271 -27.43 -15.26 10.70
N LYS A 272 -28.58 -14.67 10.34
CA LYS A 272 -29.30 -14.93 9.10
C LYS A 272 -28.88 -14.00 7.97
N ALA A 273 -27.92 -13.08 8.15
CA ALA A 273 -27.42 -12.26 7.05
C ALA A 273 -26.97 -13.13 5.84
N PRO A 274 -27.08 -12.63 4.60
CA PRO A 274 -26.51 -13.30 3.44
C PRO A 274 -24.98 -13.17 3.45
N HIS A 275 -24.30 -13.98 2.66
CA HIS A 275 -22.86 -13.87 2.49
C HIS A 275 -22.50 -12.98 1.29
N VAL A 276 -23.38 -12.85 0.30
CA VAL A 276 -23.18 -12.04 -0.91
C VAL A 276 -24.51 -11.44 -1.36
N ILE A 277 -24.47 -10.19 -1.82
CA ILE A 277 -25.64 -9.42 -2.27
C ILE A 277 -25.44 -9.01 -3.74
N ASN A 278 -26.35 -9.45 -4.61
CA ASN A 278 -26.45 -8.98 -5.97
C ASN A 278 -27.30 -7.70 -6.04
N ASN A 279 -26.76 -6.66 -6.67
CA ASN A 279 -27.42 -5.38 -6.89
C ASN A 279 -27.38 -5.02 -8.37
N SER A 280 -28.53 -5.05 -9.01
CA SER A 280 -28.67 -4.79 -10.45
C SER A 280 -29.43 -3.48 -10.73
N TRP A 281 -29.16 -2.47 -9.91
CA TRP A 281 -29.70 -1.11 -9.94
C TRP A 281 -28.57 -0.08 -9.87
N GLY A 282 -28.81 1.14 -10.34
CA GLY A 282 -27.81 2.20 -10.28
C GLY A 282 -28.27 3.51 -10.92
N SER A 283 -27.32 4.38 -11.22
CA SER A 283 -27.53 5.64 -11.93
C SER A 283 -26.35 5.97 -12.82
N THR A 284 -26.59 6.79 -13.85
CA THR A 284 -25.54 7.36 -14.70
C THR A 284 -24.73 8.44 -13.98
N ASN A 285 -25.19 8.93 -12.83
CA ASN A 285 -24.43 9.83 -11.99
C ASN A 285 -23.34 9.06 -11.22
N GLY A 286 -22.16 8.94 -11.83
CA GLY A 286 -21.00 8.30 -11.22
C GLY A 286 -20.57 8.90 -9.88
N GLN A 287 -20.89 10.16 -9.59
CA GLN A 287 -20.48 10.86 -8.36
C GLN A 287 -21.43 10.63 -7.18
N ALA A 288 -22.50 9.83 -7.33
CA ALA A 288 -23.37 9.50 -6.21
C ALA A 288 -22.60 8.68 -5.16
N THR A 289 -22.64 9.10 -3.88
CA THR A 289 -21.90 8.46 -2.78
C THR A 289 -22.76 8.10 -1.58
N TRP A 290 -24.07 8.35 -1.63
CA TRP A 290 -24.97 8.14 -0.49
C TRP A 290 -25.04 6.68 -0.03
N PHE A 291 -24.72 5.72 -0.90
CA PHE A 291 -24.76 4.28 -0.61
C PHE A 291 -23.52 3.75 0.11
N LEU A 292 -22.41 4.50 0.13
CA LEU A 292 -21.13 4.03 0.69
C LEU A 292 -21.22 3.56 2.15
N PRO A 293 -22.00 4.18 3.06
CA PRO A 293 -22.12 3.69 4.44
C PRO A 293 -22.76 2.32 4.53
N MET A 294 -23.74 2.02 3.67
CA MET A 294 -24.38 0.71 3.64
C MET A 294 -23.39 -0.36 3.17
N VAL A 295 -22.62 -0.03 2.14
CA VAL A 295 -21.54 -0.89 1.63
C VAL A 295 -20.47 -1.12 2.70
N ALA A 296 -20.06 -0.07 3.43
CA ALA A 296 -19.11 -0.18 4.52
C ALA A 296 -19.62 -1.09 5.64
N ALA A 297 -20.89 -0.95 6.04
CA ALA A 297 -21.51 -1.80 7.06
C ALA A 297 -21.60 -3.27 6.60
N TRP A 298 -21.98 -3.52 5.35
CA TRP A 298 -21.97 -4.88 4.78
C TRP A 298 -20.56 -5.49 4.77
N ARG A 299 -19.56 -4.76 4.29
CA ARG A 299 -18.17 -5.25 4.25
C ARG A 299 -17.62 -5.51 5.65
N ALA A 300 -17.93 -4.64 6.62
CA ALA A 300 -17.57 -4.85 8.02
C ALA A 300 -18.21 -6.12 8.58
N ALA A 301 -19.44 -6.45 8.16
CA ALA A 301 -20.11 -7.69 8.53
C ALA A 301 -19.67 -8.92 7.71
N GLY A 302 -18.67 -8.80 6.83
CA GLY A 302 -18.20 -9.89 5.97
C GLY A 302 -19.13 -10.22 4.79
N ILE A 303 -20.08 -9.35 4.48
CA ILE A 303 -21.02 -9.51 3.38
C ILE A 303 -20.43 -8.90 2.10
N ILE A 304 -20.48 -9.64 0.99
CA ILE A 304 -19.86 -9.23 -0.29
C ILE A 304 -20.86 -8.49 -1.19
N PRO A 305 -20.67 -7.18 -1.48
CA PRO A 305 -21.51 -6.44 -2.42
C PRO A 305 -21.04 -6.60 -3.88
N VAL A 306 -21.93 -7.09 -4.73
CA VAL A 306 -21.72 -7.18 -6.19
C VAL A 306 -22.74 -6.27 -6.89
N PHE A 307 -22.26 -5.44 -7.82
CA PHE A 307 -23.06 -4.45 -8.53
C PHE A 307 -22.88 -4.56 -10.05
N SER A 308 -23.95 -4.35 -10.80
CA SER A 308 -23.89 -4.14 -12.26
C SER A 308 -23.17 -2.83 -12.59
N ASN A 309 -22.34 -2.82 -13.65
CA ASN A 309 -21.53 -1.65 -14.03
C ASN A 309 -22.30 -0.55 -14.80
N GLY A 310 -23.49 -0.86 -15.31
CA GLY A 310 -24.36 0.04 -16.07
C GLY A 310 -24.50 -0.32 -17.56
N ASN A 311 -25.56 0.18 -18.20
CA ASN A 311 -25.90 -0.13 -19.59
C ASN A 311 -25.84 1.12 -20.52
N SER A 312 -24.92 2.05 -20.25
CA SER A 312 -24.79 3.33 -20.98
C SER A 312 -23.64 3.35 -22.01
N GLY A 313 -23.09 2.18 -22.35
CA GLY A 313 -22.10 2.03 -23.42
C GLY A 313 -22.65 2.41 -24.80
N SER A 314 -21.83 2.48 -25.85
CA SER A 314 -20.43 2.02 -25.94
C SER A 314 -19.38 3.11 -25.69
N VAL A 315 -19.78 4.34 -25.34
CA VAL A 315 -18.81 5.42 -25.12
C VAL A 315 -18.00 5.16 -23.84
N CYS A 316 -16.73 5.58 -23.82
CA CYS A 316 -15.87 5.53 -22.64
C CYS A 316 -16.39 6.46 -21.54
N GLY A 317 -16.08 6.19 -20.27
CA GLY A 317 -16.48 7.04 -19.14
C GLY A 317 -17.97 7.01 -18.82
N THR A 318 -18.65 5.91 -19.15
CA THR A 318 -20.10 5.71 -18.99
C THR A 318 -20.46 4.86 -17.76
N VAL A 319 -19.45 4.46 -16.99
CA VAL A 319 -19.61 3.70 -15.74
C VAL A 319 -20.33 4.52 -14.68
N GLY A 320 -21.39 3.93 -14.11
CA GLY A 320 -22.28 4.57 -13.17
C GLY A 320 -22.04 4.15 -11.71
N SER A 321 -22.67 4.86 -10.78
CA SER A 321 -22.71 4.47 -9.37
C SER A 321 -23.97 3.67 -9.05
N PRO A 322 -23.91 2.63 -8.19
CA PRO A 322 -22.77 2.26 -7.33
C PRO A 322 -21.63 1.46 -7.96
N GLY A 323 -21.82 0.83 -9.13
CA GLY A 323 -20.87 -0.12 -9.72
C GLY A 323 -19.44 0.41 -9.90
N MET A 324 -19.28 1.73 -10.03
CA MET A 324 -17.98 2.37 -10.13
C MET A 324 -17.21 2.52 -8.80
N SER A 325 -17.86 2.31 -7.65
CA SER A 325 -17.21 2.45 -6.33
C SER A 325 -16.02 1.50 -6.19
N PRO A 326 -14.92 1.92 -5.52
CA PRO A 326 -13.81 1.01 -5.24
C PRO A 326 -14.19 -0.05 -4.20
N ASP A 327 -15.27 0.17 -3.46
CA ASP A 327 -15.71 -0.68 -2.35
C ASP A 327 -16.68 -1.79 -2.77
N VAL A 328 -16.93 -1.95 -4.07
CA VAL A 328 -17.84 -2.95 -4.62
C VAL A 328 -17.21 -3.67 -5.82
N ILE A 329 -17.68 -4.88 -6.09
CA ILE A 329 -17.35 -5.59 -7.33
C ILE A 329 -18.32 -5.13 -8.42
N GLY A 330 -17.85 -4.29 -9.34
CA GLY A 330 -18.56 -3.78 -10.51
C GLY A 330 -18.38 -4.69 -11.73
N VAL A 331 -19.51 -5.14 -12.31
CA VAL A 331 -19.51 -6.21 -13.32
C VAL A 331 -19.96 -5.71 -14.70
N GLY A 332 -19.09 -5.84 -15.70
CA GLY A 332 -19.38 -5.58 -17.12
C GLY A 332 -20.01 -6.78 -17.83
N ALA A 333 -20.61 -6.54 -19.00
CA ALA A 333 -21.34 -7.56 -19.76
C ALA A 333 -20.61 -7.95 -21.05
N SER A 334 -20.53 -9.26 -21.33
CA SER A 334 -20.08 -9.83 -22.60
C SER A 334 -21.15 -10.72 -23.24
N ASP A 335 -21.02 -10.98 -24.54
CA ASP A 335 -21.87 -11.92 -25.27
C ASP A 335 -21.25 -13.34 -25.39
N ALA A 336 -21.93 -14.23 -26.10
CA ALA A 336 -21.52 -15.62 -26.29
C ALA A 336 -20.19 -15.78 -27.06
N SER A 337 -19.81 -14.76 -27.84
CA SER A 337 -18.55 -14.67 -28.58
C SER A 337 -17.40 -14.05 -27.78
N ASP A 338 -17.61 -13.82 -26.47
CA ASP A 338 -16.68 -13.11 -25.58
C ASP A 338 -16.36 -11.67 -26.04
N ALA A 339 -17.22 -11.09 -26.88
CA ALA A 339 -17.15 -9.67 -27.20
C ALA A 339 -17.86 -8.87 -26.09
N LEU A 340 -17.33 -7.68 -25.79
CA LEU A 340 -17.97 -6.75 -24.87
C LEU A 340 -19.33 -6.36 -25.43
N ALA A 341 -20.38 -6.52 -24.61
CA ALA A 341 -21.71 -6.12 -25.02
C ALA A 341 -21.73 -4.61 -25.33
N TYR A 342 -22.33 -4.22 -26.45
CA TYR A 342 -22.26 -2.84 -26.92
C TYR A 342 -22.83 -1.83 -25.90
N PHE A 343 -23.84 -2.24 -25.12
CA PHE A 343 -24.46 -1.45 -24.07
C PHE A 343 -23.63 -1.41 -22.77
N SER A 344 -22.67 -2.31 -22.56
CA SER A 344 -21.92 -2.38 -21.30
C SER A 344 -21.19 -1.06 -21.06
N SER A 345 -21.49 -0.41 -19.94
CA SER A 345 -20.79 0.80 -19.50
C SER A 345 -19.31 0.54 -19.30
N ARG A 346 -18.49 1.53 -19.65
CA ARG A 346 -17.03 1.45 -19.70
C ARG A 346 -16.39 2.53 -18.84
N GLY A 347 -15.23 2.23 -18.28
CA GLY A 347 -14.39 3.22 -17.64
C GLY A 347 -13.70 4.17 -18.65
N PRO A 348 -12.75 4.99 -18.19
CA PRO A 348 -12.40 5.17 -16.79
C PRO A 348 -13.55 5.79 -15.99
N THR A 349 -13.51 5.63 -14.67
CA THR A 349 -14.38 6.42 -13.79
C THR A 349 -14.05 7.92 -13.87
N TYR A 350 -14.88 8.79 -13.32
CA TYR A 350 -14.61 10.25 -13.31
C TYR A 350 -13.29 10.61 -12.59
N ASP A 351 -12.83 9.75 -11.69
CA ASP A 351 -11.57 9.84 -10.94
C ASP A 351 -10.49 8.89 -11.49
N ASN A 352 -10.59 8.49 -12.77
CA ASN A 352 -9.58 7.77 -13.54
C ASN A 352 -9.25 6.32 -13.09
N ARG A 353 -10.13 5.68 -12.31
CA ARG A 353 -9.99 4.26 -11.96
C ARG A 353 -10.49 3.36 -13.08
N ILE A 354 -9.93 2.16 -13.15
CA ILE A 354 -10.35 1.13 -14.10
C ILE A 354 -11.67 0.50 -13.61
N LYS A 355 -12.70 0.56 -14.46
CA LYS A 355 -13.95 -0.19 -14.30
C LYS A 355 -14.46 -0.69 -15.67
N PRO A 356 -15.21 -1.80 -15.75
CA PRO A 356 -15.62 -2.69 -14.65
C PRO A 356 -14.42 -3.36 -13.94
N ASP A 357 -14.62 -3.99 -12.78
CA ASP A 357 -13.54 -4.83 -12.20
C ASP A 357 -13.38 -6.12 -13.01
N ILE A 358 -14.51 -6.69 -13.45
CA ILE A 358 -14.54 -7.96 -14.18
C ILE A 358 -15.74 -7.98 -15.13
N SER A 359 -15.64 -8.75 -16.21
CA SER A 359 -16.77 -8.96 -17.13
C SER A 359 -17.31 -10.39 -17.04
N ALA A 360 -18.61 -10.53 -17.29
CA ALA A 360 -19.31 -11.82 -17.29
C ALA A 360 -20.42 -11.84 -18.36
N PRO A 361 -20.95 -13.03 -18.69
CA PRO A 361 -22.08 -13.19 -19.63
C PRO A 361 -23.28 -12.29 -19.29
N GLY A 362 -23.66 -11.42 -20.22
CA GLY A 362 -24.75 -10.47 -20.02
C GLY A 362 -25.64 -10.21 -21.24
N THR A 363 -25.43 -10.90 -22.37
CA THR A 363 -26.28 -10.77 -23.58
C THR A 363 -27.06 -12.06 -23.83
N ASP A 364 -28.37 -11.98 -24.06
CA ASP A 364 -29.25 -13.13 -24.32
C ASP A 364 -29.12 -14.22 -23.24
N ILE A 365 -29.19 -13.79 -21.98
CA ILE A 365 -29.14 -14.70 -20.84
C ILE A 365 -30.53 -15.27 -20.59
N VAL A 366 -30.61 -16.60 -20.59
CA VAL A 366 -31.81 -17.34 -20.21
C VAL A 366 -31.87 -17.47 -18.70
N SER A 367 -33.00 -17.08 -18.12
CA SER A 367 -33.32 -17.34 -16.72
C SER A 367 -34.82 -17.39 -16.51
N ILE A 368 -35.26 -17.51 -15.27
CA ILE A 368 -36.68 -17.69 -14.93
C ILE A 368 -37.50 -16.46 -15.33
N ASP A 369 -38.70 -16.71 -15.85
CA ASP A 369 -39.74 -15.70 -16.05
C ASP A 369 -40.63 -15.62 -14.82
N PHE A 370 -41.07 -14.41 -14.48
CA PHE A 370 -41.93 -14.16 -13.33
C PHE A 370 -43.43 -14.32 -13.65
N ASN A 371 -43.85 -14.56 -14.89
CA ASN A 371 -45.27 -14.70 -15.22
C ASN A 371 -45.83 -16.10 -14.94
N THR A 372 -45.01 -17.16 -15.00
CA THR A 372 -45.45 -18.55 -14.79
C THR A 372 -44.45 -19.34 -13.95
N ASP A 373 -44.85 -20.46 -13.35
CA ASP A 373 -43.96 -21.28 -12.50
C ASP A 373 -42.96 -22.14 -13.29
N ASN A 374 -43.04 -22.12 -14.62
CA ASN A 374 -42.22 -22.92 -15.54
C ASN A 374 -41.61 -22.08 -16.68
N GLY A 375 -41.84 -20.77 -16.69
CA GLY A 375 -41.48 -19.90 -17.79
C GLY A 375 -40.02 -19.48 -17.74
N TYR A 376 -39.45 -19.23 -18.90
CA TYR A 376 -38.09 -18.72 -19.03
C TYR A 376 -38.07 -17.54 -20.00
N ALA A 377 -37.24 -16.55 -19.71
CA ALA A 377 -37.10 -15.33 -20.51
C ALA A 377 -35.64 -15.06 -20.87
N TYR A 378 -35.45 -14.42 -22.03
CA TYR A 378 -34.15 -13.87 -22.43
C TYR A 378 -34.06 -12.40 -22.01
N MET A 379 -32.99 -12.06 -21.31
CA MET A 379 -32.66 -10.66 -20.98
C MET A 379 -31.18 -10.37 -21.25
N SER A 380 -30.91 -9.15 -21.71
CA SER A 380 -29.57 -8.61 -21.91
C SER A 380 -29.35 -7.36 -21.07
N GLY A 381 -28.23 -7.33 -20.33
CA GLY A 381 -27.81 -6.21 -19.48
C GLY A 381 -26.62 -6.58 -18.60
N THR A 382 -25.90 -5.58 -18.08
CA THR A 382 -24.95 -5.81 -16.96
C THR A 382 -25.66 -6.35 -15.72
N SER A 383 -26.97 -6.13 -15.61
CA SER A 383 -27.87 -6.79 -14.66
C SER A 383 -27.87 -8.31 -14.75
N MET A 384 -27.60 -8.90 -15.92
CA MET A 384 -27.51 -10.36 -16.10
C MET A 384 -26.07 -10.86 -15.96
N ALA A 385 -25.07 -9.98 -16.07
CA ALA A 385 -23.67 -10.30 -15.80
C ALA A 385 -23.34 -10.35 -14.30
N ALA A 386 -23.82 -9.38 -13.52
CA ALA A 386 -23.65 -9.34 -12.06
C ALA A 386 -24.08 -10.64 -11.32
N PRO A 387 -25.22 -11.28 -11.64
CA PRO A 387 -25.62 -12.53 -11.00
C PRO A 387 -24.72 -13.73 -11.35
N HIS A 388 -24.08 -13.75 -12.53
CA HIS A 388 -23.06 -14.77 -12.82
C HIS A 388 -21.87 -14.66 -11.86
N VAL A 389 -21.38 -13.43 -11.62
CA VAL A 389 -20.29 -13.18 -10.67
C VAL A 389 -20.75 -13.46 -9.23
N THR A 390 -21.96 -13.07 -8.86
CA THR A 390 -22.53 -13.38 -7.54
C THR A 390 -22.59 -14.89 -7.29
N GLY A 391 -23.00 -15.69 -8.28
CA GLY A 391 -22.98 -17.14 -8.17
C GLY A 391 -21.56 -17.70 -8.05
N ALA A 392 -20.60 -17.16 -8.80
CA ALA A 392 -19.20 -17.58 -8.68
C ALA A 392 -18.62 -17.25 -7.29
N VAL A 393 -18.97 -16.09 -6.72
CA VAL A 393 -18.65 -15.73 -5.32
C VAL A 393 -19.29 -16.73 -4.36
N ALA A 394 -20.54 -17.13 -4.57
CA ALA A 394 -21.20 -18.12 -3.72
C ALA A 394 -20.52 -19.49 -3.79
N ILE A 395 -20.07 -19.94 -4.97
CA ILE A 395 -19.23 -21.14 -5.09
C ILE A 395 -17.92 -20.97 -4.31
N TYR A 396 -17.23 -19.84 -4.47
CA TYR A 396 -15.97 -19.57 -3.78
C TYR A 396 -16.13 -19.60 -2.26
N LEU A 397 -17.16 -18.93 -1.72
CA LEU A 397 -17.47 -18.90 -0.29
C LEU A 397 -17.90 -20.28 0.25
N SER A 398 -18.55 -21.13 -0.58
CA SER A 398 -18.88 -22.51 -0.19
C SER A 398 -17.65 -23.41 -0.04
N ALA A 399 -16.54 -23.01 -0.65
CA ALA A 399 -15.26 -23.69 -0.51
C ALA A 399 -14.34 -23.01 0.51
N ASN A 400 -14.52 -21.72 0.75
CA ASN A 400 -13.75 -20.91 1.68
C ASN A 400 -14.70 -20.17 2.66
N PRO A 401 -15.33 -20.89 3.62
CA PRO A 401 -16.23 -20.26 4.57
C PRO A 401 -15.51 -19.17 5.37
N GLY A 402 -16.13 -18.00 5.48
CA GLY A 402 -15.56 -16.85 6.20
C GLY A 402 -14.55 -16.01 5.41
N ALA A 403 -14.33 -16.28 4.12
CA ALA A 403 -13.45 -15.45 3.31
C ALA A 403 -13.94 -14.00 3.25
N SER A 404 -13.03 -13.07 3.49
CA SER A 404 -13.26 -11.62 3.46
C SER A 404 -13.48 -11.09 2.05
N TYR A 405 -14.01 -9.88 1.95
CA TYR A 405 -14.13 -9.17 0.67
C TYR A 405 -12.82 -9.09 -0.11
N ALA A 406 -11.70 -8.83 0.57
CA ALA A 406 -10.40 -8.73 -0.09
C ALA A 406 -9.95 -10.07 -0.69
N GLN A 407 -10.18 -11.18 0.02
CA GLN A 407 -9.88 -12.53 -0.48
C GLN A 407 -10.76 -12.88 -1.70
N VAL A 408 -12.06 -12.57 -1.64
CA VAL A 408 -12.99 -12.78 -2.75
C VAL A 408 -12.61 -11.94 -3.97
N TYR A 409 -12.36 -10.63 -3.78
CA TYR A 409 -11.98 -9.73 -4.86
C TYR A 409 -10.67 -10.16 -5.53
N ALA A 410 -9.66 -10.55 -4.74
CA ALA A 410 -8.39 -11.05 -5.25
C ALA A 410 -8.55 -12.36 -6.03
N ALA A 411 -9.38 -13.28 -5.54
CA ALA A 411 -9.63 -14.54 -6.23
C ALA A 411 -10.33 -14.32 -7.58
N LEU A 412 -11.32 -13.43 -7.62
CA LEU A 412 -12.03 -13.09 -8.86
C LEU A 412 -11.10 -12.44 -9.89
N THR A 413 -10.34 -11.42 -9.49
CA THR A 413 -9.51 -10.62 -10.40
C THR A 413 -8.20 -11.29 -10.79
N GLY A 414 -7.65 -12.15 -9.92
CA GLY A 414 -6.44 -12.95 -10.18
C GLY A 414 -6.65 -14.15 -11.09
N SER A 415 -7.91 -14.54 -11.31
CA SER A 415 -8.27 -15.79 -11.98
C SER A 415 -9.17 -15.59 -13.21
N VAL A 416 -8.90 -14.55 -13.97
CA VAL A 416 -9.66 -14.15 -15.16
C VAL A 416 -9.11 -14.76 -16.46
N ASP A 417 -9.97 -14.90 -17.46
CA ASP A 417 -9.64 -15.37 -18.81
C ASP A 417 -9.40 -14.17 -19.71
N LYS A 418 -8.12 -13.95 -20.04
CA LYS A 418 -7.66 -12.87 -20.92
C LYS A 418 -7.59 -13.30 -22.38
N GLY A 419 -7.52 -14.60 -22.65
CA GLY A 419 -7.15 -15.16 -23.95
C GLY A 419 -8.34 -15.40 -24.88
N SER A 420 -9.55 -15.59 -24.31
CA SER A 420 -10.74 -15.85 -25.11
C SER A 420 -11.51 -14.60 -25.53
N LEU A 421 -11.15 -13.43 -24.99
CA LEU A 421 -11.85 -12.17 -25.24
C LEU A 421 -11.63 -11.69 -26.68
N THR A 422 -12.63 -10.97 -27.20
CA THR A 422 -12.58 -10.37 -28.55
C THR A 422 -12.50 -8.84 -28.42
N PRO A 423 -11.30 -8.23 -28.30
CA PRO A 423 -11.13 -6.78 -28.31
C PRO A 423 -11.64 -6.16 -29.61
N ASN A 424 -12.17 -4.94 -29.53
CA ASN A 424 -12.72 -4.19 -30.67
C ASN A 424 -11.86 -2.96 -31.06
N ASN A 425 -10.63 -2.89 -30.54
CA ASN A 425 -9.65 -1.81 -30.67
C ASN A 425 -10.13 -0.44 -30.13
N GLN A 426 -11.19 -0.40 -29.33
CA GLN A 426 -11.66 0.84 -28.72
C GLN A 426 -10.90 1.10 -27.41
N ASN A 427 -9.94 2.03 -27.46
CA ASN A 427 -9.15 2.42 -26.29
C ASN A 427 -9.92 3.42 -25.42
N CYS A 428 -10.28 3.01 -24.20
CA CYS A 428 -10.83 3.88 -23.18
C CYS A 428 -9.76 4.20 -22.12
N GLY A 429 -9.34 5.46 -22.04
CA GLY A 429 -8.39 5.93 -21.01
C GLY A 429 -6.91 5.63 -21.29
N GLY A 430 -6.52 5.45 -22.56
CA GLY A 430 -5.12 5.29 -22.97
C GLY A 430 -4.57 3.86 -22.87
N VAL A 431 -5.34 2.90 -22.35
CA VAL A 431 -4.97 1.49 -22.25
C VAL A 431 -5.58 0.69 -23.41
N SER A 432 -4.77 -0.08 -24.14
CA SER A 432 -5.27 -0.99 -25.16
C SER A 432 -6.29 -1.96 -24.56
N ASP A 433 -7.38 -2.21 -25.28
CA ASP A 433 -8.44 -3.15 -24.87
C ASP A 433 -8.02 -4.62 -24.92
N SER A 434 -6.81 -4.89 -25.42
CA SER A 434 -6.12 -6.20 -25.34
C SER A 434 -5.15 -6.31 -24.15
N THR A 435 -4.89 -5.21 -23.43
CA THR A 435 -4.04 -5.18 -22.23
C THR A 435 -4.93 -5.16 -21.00
N TYR A 436 -4.69 -6.01 -20.00
CA TYR A 436 -5.55 -6.15 -18.83
C TYR A 436 -4.80 -5.82 -17.52
N PRO A 437 -5.43 -5.13 -16.55
CA PRO A 437 -6.80 -4.65 -16.60
C PRO A 437 -7.01 -3.46 -17.55
N ASN A 438 -8.22 -3.30 -18.10
CA ASN A 438 -8.61 -2.15 -18.93
C ASN A 438 -10.05 -1.68 -18.67
N ASN A 439 -10.40 -0.53 -19.23
CA ASN A 439 -11.70 0.12 -19.06
C ASN A 439 -12.87 -0.51 -19.83
N ASN A 440 -12.63 -1.60 -20.57
CA ASN A 440 -13.65 -2.33 -21.31
C ASN A 440 -14.07 -3.58 -20.54
N TYR A 441 -13.10 -4.43 -20.20
CA TYR A 441 -13.33 -5.74 -19.58
C TYR A 441 -12.90 -5.83 -18.11
N GLY A 442 -12.34 -4.76 -17.55
CA GLY A 442 -11.70 -4.82 -16.24
C GLY A 442 -10.47 -5.70 -16.28
N TYR A 443 -10.30 -6.54 -15.25
CA TYR A 443 -9.25 -7.54 -15.18
C TYR A 443 -9.34 -8.60 -16.28
N ALA A 444 -10.55 -8.87 -16.80
CA ALA A 444 -10.95 -9.63 -17.99
C ALA A 444 -12.26 -10.39 -17.70
N LYS A 445 -12.58 -11.44 -18.45
CA LYS A 445 -13.75 -12.28 -18.19
C LYS A 445 -13.48 -13.18 -16.99
N ILE A 446 -14.49 -13.41 -16.15
CA ILE A 446 -14.41 -14.45 -15.12
C ILE A 446 -14.12 -15.84 -15.74
N SER A 447 -13.17 -16.59 -15.16
CA SER A 447 -12.69 -17.87 -15.71
C SER A 447 -12.90 -19.07 -14.79
N ALA A 448 -12.79 -20.26 -15.38
CA ALA A 448 -12.47 -21.52 -14.74
C ALA A 448 -11.38 -21.43 -13.66
N GLN A 449 -10.44 -20.50 -13.78
CA GLN A 449 -9.35 -20.37 -12.81
C GLN A 449 -9.86 -19.94 -11.42
N VAL A 450 -10.96 -19.19 -11.32
CA VAL A 450 -11.62 -18.88 -10.03
C VAL A 450 -12.05 -20.19 -9.37
N HIS A 451 -12.48 -21.15 -10.17
CA HIS A 451 -12.82 -22.51 -9.76
C HIS A 451 -11.61 -23.47 -9.69
N ARG A 452 -10.41 -23.04 -10.12
CA ARG A 452 -9.13 -23.75 -9.93
C ARG A 452 -8.34 -23.25 -8.73
N GLU A 453 -8.53 -22.02 -8.27
CA GLU A 453 -8.04 -21.56 -6.96
C GLU A 453 -8.68 -22.34 -5.80
N LEU A 454 -9.77 -23.09 -6.08
CA LEU A 454 -10.26 -24.19 -5.26
C LEU A 454 -9.26 -25.37 -5.11
N LEU A 455 -8.11 -25.37 -5.81
CA LEU A 455 -7.14 -26.48 -5.89
C LEU A 455 -5.65 -26.11 -5.76
N VAL A 456 -5.26 -24.84 -5.60
CA VAL A 456 -3.82 -24.47 -5.63
C VAL A 456 -3.44 -23.58 -4.44
N GLU A 457 -3.04 -24.20 -3.35
CA GLU A 457 -2.17 -23.56 -2.35
C GLU A 457 -0.72 -23.61 -2.89
N GLY A 458 -0.30 -22.56 -3.60
CA GLY A 458 1.12 -22.31 -3.81
C GLY A 458 1.67 -21.58 -2.60
N VAL A 459 2.82 -22.02 -2.07
CA VAL A 459 3.52 -21.38 -0.95
C VAL A 459 4.84 -20.80 -1.45
N VAL A 460 5.10 -19.53 -1.13
CA VAL A 460 6.31 -18.79 -1.52
C VAL A 460 7.19 -18.62 -0.29
N GLN A 461 8.43 -19.10 -0.37
CA GLN A 461 9.44 -19.01 0.70
C GLN A 461 10.27 -17.71 0.59
N GLU A 462 10.93 -17.34 1.69
CA GLU A 462 11.88 -16.21 1.76
C GLU A 462 11.28 -14.85 1.37
N VAL A 463 10.04 -14.62 1.79
CA VAL A 463 9.29 -13.39 1.50
C VAL A 463 9.62 -12.31 2.53
N VAL A 464 9.72 -11.06 2.10
CA VAL A 464 9.69 -9.88 2.98
C VAL A 464 8.55 -8.98 2.55
N VAL A 465 7.81 -8.46 3.53
CA VAL A 465 6.70 -7.52 3.31
C VAL A 465 7.18 -6.16 3.80
N ASN A 466 7.32 -5.22 2.86
CA ASN A 466 7.76 -3.86 3.11
C ASN A 466 6.52 -2.98 3.27
N PHE A 467 6.34 -2.37 4.43
CA PHE A 467 5.25 -1.42 4.67
C PHE A 467 5.73 0.01 4.43
N VAL A 468 4.79 0.92 4.20
CA VAL A 468 5.09 2.35 4.02
C VAL A 468 5.82 2.86 5.27
N PRO A 469 7.09 3.32 5.16
CA PRO A 469 7.87 3.79 6.31
C PRO A 469 7.35 5.14 6.83
N VAL A 470 7.82 5.56 8.01
CA VAL A 470 7.53 6.92 8.51
C VAL A 470 8.15 7.95 7.58
N ASN A 471 7.39 8.97 7.21
CA ASN A 471 7.93 10.12 6.49
C ASN A 471 8.72 11.01 7.46
N LEU A 472 10.05 10.84 7.49
CA LEU A 472 10.94 11.57 8.38
C LEU A 472 11.09 13.06 8.00
N ASP A 473 10.85 13.45 6.74
CA ASP A 473 10.92 14.85 6.29
C ASP A 473 9.82 15.72 6.93
N SER A 474 8.73 15.08 7.38
CA SER A 474 7.63 15.73 8.07
C SER A 474 7.81 15.84 9.59
N MET A 475 8.86 15.21 10.14
CA MET A 475 9.16 15.28 11.57
C MET A 475 10.07 16.48 11.85
N VAL A 476 9.58 17.44 12.64
CA VAL A 476 10.39 18.56 13.14
C VAL A 476 11.32 18.01 14.24
N LEU A 477 12.49 17.52 13.85
CA LEU A 477 13.56 17.14 14.79
C LEU A 477 14.33 18.42 15.15
N LEU A 478 14.17 18.88 16.40
CA LEU A 478 14.68 20.18 16.85
C LEU A 478 16.21 20.20 17.04
N ASP A 479 16.84 19.04 17.20
CA ASP A 479 18.30 18.80 17.28
C ASP A 479 18.62 17.28 17.42
N ALA A 480 19.90 16.89 17.48
CA ALA A 480 20.35 15.50 17.69
C ALA A 480 20.36 15.04 19.17
N SER A 481 19.57 15.68 20.06
CA SER A 481 19.54 15.33 21.49
C SER A 481 18.94 13.94 21.76
N ASP A 482 19.28 13.36 22.90
CA ASP A 482 18.79 12.05 23.35
C ASP A 482 17.27 11.96 23.48
N ALA A 483 16.61 13.09 23.79
CA ALA A 483 15.16 13.20 23.83
C ALA A 483 14.54 13.05 22.43
N ASN A 484 15.18 13.61 21.39
CA ASN A 484 14.72 13.50 20.01
C ASN A 484 14.95 12.10 19.44
N ARG A 485 16.04 11.40 19.80
CA ARG A 485 16.27 10.01 19.39
C ARG A 485 15.22 9.06 19.95
N SER A 486 14.84 9.24 21.22
CA SER A 486 13.77 8.44 21.85
C SER A 486 12.41 8.71 21.19
N GLY A 487 12.09 9.97 20.89
CA GLY A 487 10.86 10.35 20.17
C GLY A 487 10.79 9.80 18.74
N LEU A 488 11.91 9.77 18.01
CA LEU A 488 12.02 9.12 16.71
C LEU A 488 11.71 7.63 16.80
N VAL A 489 12.32 6.92 17.75
CA VAL A 489 12.11 5.48 17.96
C VAL A 489 10.66 5.19 18.32
N ASP A 490 10.03 5.99 19.17
CA ASP A 490 8.62 5.82 19.53
C ASP A 490 7.69 6.04 18.33
N ALA A 491 8.00 7.01 17.45
CA ALA A 491 7.24 7.23 16.21
C ALA A 491 7.36 6.05 15.23
N LEU A 492 8.56 5.51 15.05
CA LEU A 492 8.82 4.32 14.24
C LEU A 492 8.07 3.10 14.79
N ILE A 493 8.13 2.87 16.10
CA ILE A 493 7.37 1.81 16.78
C ILE A 493 5.86 1.99 16.60
N ALA A 494 5.36 3.22 16.72
CA ALA A 494 3.93 3.50 16.55
C ALA A 494 3.44 3.17 15.13
N GLN A 495 4.23 3.50 14.10
CA GLN A 495 3.92 3.15 12.71
C GLN A 495 3.99 1.65 12.47
N SER A 496 5.03 0.98 12.99
CA SER A 496 5.19 -0.46 12.91
C SER A 496 4.04 -1.22 13.57
N LYS A 497 3.50 -0.72 14.68
CA LYS A 497 2.27 -1.28 15.28
C LYS A 497 1.05 -1.22 14.35
N LYS A 498 0.95 -0.22 13.45
CA LYS A 498 -0.12 -0.16 12.44
C LYS A 498 0.07 -1.24 11.38
N ALA A 499 1.30 -1.36 10.88
CA ALA A 499 1.66 -2.38 9.90
C ALA A 499 1.45 -3.81 10.46
N LYS A 500 1.82 -4.04 11.72
CA LYS A 500 1.58 -5.31 12.41
C LYS A 500 0.09 -5.68 12.44
N ARG A 501 -0.82 -4.72 12.66
CA ARG A 501 -2.27 -5.01 12.59
C ARG A 501 -2.72 -5.46 11.21
N VAL A 502 -2.12 -4.95 10.13
CA VAL A 502 -2.42 -5.43 8.78
C VAL A 502 -1.99 -6.89 8.61
N VAL A 503 -0.80 -7.25 9.09
CA VAL A 503 -0.33 -8.64 9.06
C VAL A 503 -1.26 -9.54 9.88
N ASP A 504 -1.58 -9.14 11.11
CA ASP A 504 -2.43 -9.91 12.03
C ASP A 504 -3.84 -10.11 11.42
N ASN A 505 -4.39 -9.09 10.75
CA ASN A 505 -5.69 -9.16 10.07
C ASN A 505 -5.68 -10.10 8.85
N VAL A 506 -4.56 -10.17 8.12
CA VAL A 506 -4.48 -10.94 6.87
C VAL A 506 -4.09 -12.40 7.12
N LEU A 507 -3.15 -12.64 8.02
CA LEU A 507 -2.63 -13.97 8.32
C LEU A 507 -3.40 -14.66 9.46
N GLY A 508 -4.29 -13.92 10.15
CA GLY A 508 -4.97 -14.34 11.37
C GLY A 508 -4.00 -14.46 12.56
N ILE A 509 -4.52 -14.89 13.72
CA ILE A 509 -3.69 -15.34 14.85
C ILE A 509 -3.07 -16.71 14.52
N ARG A 510 -2.32 -16.83 13.42
CA ARG A 510 -1.34 -17.92 13.28
C ARG A 510 -0.07 -17.52 14.02
N ILE A 511 -0.18 -17.36 15.34
CA ILE A 511 1.01 -17.19 16.20
C ILE A 511 1.60 -18.58 16.44
N ASN A 512 2.21 -19.16 15.40
CA ASN A 512 3.17 -20.23 15.59
C ASN A 512 4.51 -19.59 15.99
N GLY A 513 4.66 -19.36 17.29
CA GLY A 513 5.92 -19.37 18.06
C GLY A 513 7.09 -18.51 17.56
N HIS A 514 7.40 -17.42 18.29
CA HIS A 514 8.74 -16.87 18.55
C HIS A 514 9.73 -16.54 17.39
N CYS A 515 9.49 -16.88 16.12
CA CYS A 515 10.46 -16.73 15.02
C CYS A 515 10.09 -15.71 13.91
N ASP A 516 8.84 -15.22 13.86
CA ASP A 516 8.47 -14.08 13.00
C ASP A 516 9.22 -12.82 13.43
N LYS A 517 9.83 -12.10 12.49
CA LYS A 517 10.58 -10.87 12.79
C LYS A 517 9.86 -9.65 12.22
N PHE A 518 9.57 -8.68 13.08
CA PHE A 518 9.03 -7.38 12.70
C PHE A 518 10.03 -6.31 13.11
N PHE A 519 10.40 -5.44 12.17
CA PHE A 519 11.37 -4.39 12.42
C PHE A 519 10.72 -3.02 12.30
N TYR A 520 10.83 -2.21 13.36
CA TYR A 520 10.26 -0.87 13.37
C TYR A 520 11.11 0.13 12.62
N ILE A 521 12.42 -0.12 12.48
CA ILE A 521 13.36 0.82 11.87
C ILE A 521 13.07 1.06 10.38
N ASP A 522 12.71 0.01 9.64
CA ASP A 522 12.38 0.06 8.21
C ASP A 522 10.93 -0.36 7.91
N ASN A 523 10.14 -0.64 8.96
CA ASN A 523 8.75 -1.07 8.87
C ASN A 523 8.56 -2.34 8.04
N THR A 524 9.42 -3.34 8.23
CA THR A 524 9.39 -4.60 7.49
C THR A 524 8.91 -5.78 8.33
N PHE A 525 8.29 -6.75 7.66
CA PHE A 525 7.86 -8.02 8.25
C PHE A 525 8.51 -9.20 7.51
N PHE A 526 9.13 -10.09 8.28
CA PHE A 526 9.70 -11.34 7.83
C PHE A 526 8.93 -12.51 8.47
N PRO A 527 8.12 -13.25 7.68
CA PRO A 527 7.44 -14.44 8.15
C PRO A 527 8.44 -15.58 8.37
N CYS A 528 8.23 -16.36 9.43
CA CYS A 528 9.04 -17.53 9.79
C CYS A 528 8.87 -18.69 8.80
N GLY A 529 7.78 -18.68 8.01
CA GLY A 529 7.47 -19.68 7.01
C GLY A 529 7.14 -19.07 5.66
N SER A 530 6.82 -19.94 4.72
CA SER A 530 6.29 -19.55 3.42
C SER A 530 4.90 -18.95 3.55
N LEU A 531 4.65 -17.85 2.83
CA LEU A 531 3.30 -17.30 2.68
C LEU A 531 2.62 -17.96 1.50
N THR A 532 1.35 -18.30 1.66
CA THR A 532 0.53 -18.74 0.52
C THR A 532 0.38 -17.59 -0.49
N THR A 533 0.14 -17.92 -1.76
CA THR A 533 -0.14 -16.92 -2.80
C THR A 533 -1.31 -16.01 -2.40
N ASN A 534 -2.31 -16.54 -1.67
CA ASN A 534 -3.46 -15.77 -1.20
C ASN A 534 -3.07 -14.80 -0.08
N GLU A 535 -2.25 -15.23 0.87
CA GLU A 535 -1.70 -14.35 1.91
C GLU A 535 -0.84 -13.23 1.31
N ILE A 536 0.00 -13.53 0.31
CA ILE A 536 0.78 -12.52 -0.41
C ILE A 536 -0.12 -11.51 -1.11
N ARG A 537 -1.12 -11.96 -1.87
CA ARG A 537 -2.04 -11.04 -2.57
C ARG A 537 -2.85 -10.20 -1.59
N ALA A 538 -3.31 -10.78 -0.49
CA ALA A 538 -4.06 -10.06 0.53
C ALA A 538 -3.20 -8.99 1.21
N LEU A 539 -1.93 -9.29 1.51
CA LEU A 539 -0.98 -8.29 2.02
C LEU A 539 -0.71 -7.22 0.95
N ALA A 540 -0.45 -7.59 -0.30
CA ALA A 540 -0.16 -6.65 -1.39
C ALA A 540 -1.33 -5.68 -1.70
N ASN A 541 -2.57 -6.08 -1.43
CA ASN A 541 -3.75 -5.23 -1.62
C ASN A 541 -3.98 -4.23 -0.47
N SER A 542 -3.21 -4.30 0.62
CA SER A 542 -3.29 -3.31 1.68
C SER A 542 -2.58 -2.02 1.26
N PRO A 543 -3.22 -0.84 1.36
CA PRO A 543 -2.56 0.44 1.05
C PRO A 543 -1.39 0.76 2.00
N SER A 544 -1.26 0.03 3.11
CA SER A 544 -0.11 0.15 4.02
C SER A 544 1.11 -0.66 3.57
N VAL A 545 0.95 -1.62 2.66
CA VAL A 545 2.05 -2.41 2.09
C VAL A 545 2.60 -1.67 0.88
N GLN A 546 3.88 -1.33 0.95
CA GLN A 546 4.61 -0.66 -0.13
C GLN A 546 5.03 -1.67 -1.21
N SER A 547 5.56 -2.82 -0.80
CA SER A 547 5.97 -3.88 -1.71
C SER A 547 6.11 -5.22 -0.99
N ILE A 548 6.09 -6.31 -1.75
CA ILE A 548 6.44 -7.65 -1.27
C ILE A 548 7.53 -8.16 -2.19
N SER A 549 8.66 -8.56 -1.61
CA SER A 549 9.84 -8.98 -2.37
C SER A 549 10.46 -10.22 -1.75
N LYS A 550 11.45 -10.78 -2.45
CA LYS A 550 12.29 -11.82 -1.88
C LYS A 550 13.32 -11.19 -0.94
N ALA A 551 13.57 -11.80 0.21
CA ALA A 551 14.64 -11.39 1.11
C ALA A 551 16.00 -11.50 0.41
N VAL A 552 16.87 -10.51 0.61
CA VAL A 552 18.21 -10.50 0.00
C VAL A 552 19.30 -10.97 0.98
N VAL A 553 20.45 -11.35 0.43
CA VAL A 553 21.64 -11.71 1.22
C VAL A 553 22.83 -10.92 0.67
N ALA A 554 23.34 -9.99 1.47
CA ALA A 554 24.61 -9.31 1.19
C ALA A 554 25.80 -10.17 1.64
N ARG A 555 27.01 -9.77 1.27
CA ARG A 555 28.23 -10.53 1.57
C ARG A 555 29.37 -9.63 2.03
N VAL A 556 30.30 -10.27 2.74
CA VAL A 556 31.63 -9.76 3.05
C VAL A 556 32.62 -10.47 2.13
N ASN A 557 33.30 -9.73 1.25
CA ASN A 557 34.17 -10.29 0.21
C ASN A 557 35.57 -9.64 0.22
N PRO A 558 36.46 -9.99 1.16
CA PRO A 558 37.86 -9.56 1.11
C PRO A 558 38.58 -10.24 -0.06
N LEU A 559 39.48 -9.51 -0.75
CA LEU A 559 40.15 -10.01 -1.95
C LEU A 559 41.48 -10.71 -1.67
N LYS A 560 42.14 -10.32 -0.58
CA LYS A 560 43.38 -10.93 -0.11
C LYS A 560 43.32 -11.02 1.40
N VAL A 561 43.72 -12.16 1.94
CA VAL A 561 43.93 -12.37 3.37
C VAL A 561 45.26 -13.09 3.51
N THR A 562 46.18 -12.50 4.27
CA THR A 562 47.45 -13.15 4.63
C THR A 562 47.69 -12.89 6.11
N ALA A 563 47.34 -13.88 6.93
CA ALA A 563 47.52 -13.85 8.38
C ALA A 563 48.97 -14.16 8.76
N PHE A 564 49.45 -13.51 9.82
CA PHE A 564 50.76 -13.72 10.40
C PHE A 564 50.69 -13.53 11.92
N GLU A 565 51.48 -14.31 12.63
CA GLU A 565 51.66 -14.15 14.07
C GLU A 565 52.65 -13.03 14.36
N SER A 566 52.40 -12.33 15.48
CA SER A 566 53.10 -11.16 15.98
C SER A 566 54.57 -11.04 15.53
N ASP A 567 54.84 -10.12 14.61
CA ASP A 567 56.00 -9.25 14.76
C ASP A 567 55.43 -7.83 14.88
N ALA A 568 55.28 -7.37 16.12
CA ALA A 568 54.77 -6.04 16.44
C ALA A 568 55.58 -4.94 15.71
N ALA A 569 56.87 -5.20 15.42
CA ALA A 569 57.69 -4.31 14.60
C ALA A 569 57.28 -4.33 13.12
N ALA A 570 56.92 -5.48 12.54
CA ALA A 570 56.41 -5.58 11.18
C ALA A 570 55.00 -4.98 11.02
N ALA A 571 54.15 -5.14 12.04
CA ALA A 571 52.83 -4.53 12.07
C ALA A 571 52.92 -3.01 12.21
N ALA A 572 53.74 -2.50 13.14
CA ALA A 572 53.93 -1.06 13.33
C ALA A 572 54.69 -0.39 12.18
N ALA A 573 55.65 -1.08 11.55
CA ALA A 573 56.43 -0.53 10.42
C ALA A 573 55.64 -0.47 9.11
N ASN A 574 54.44 -1.04 9.04
CA ASN A 574 53.65 -1.15 7.81
C ASN A 574 52.23 -0.58 7.96
N GLN A 575 52.09 0.48 8.76
CA GLN A 575 50.86 1.26 8.94
C GLN A 575 50.70 2.40 7.94
N TRP A 576 51.10 2.15 6.68
CA TRP A 576 51.12 3.17 5.64
C TRP A 576 49.76 3.86 5.48
N GLY A 577 48.64 3.14 5.67
CA GLY A 577 47.30 3.70 5.52
C GLY A 577 46.97 4.77 6.55
N VAL A 578 47.34 4.52 7.81
CA VAL A 578 47.16 5.46 8.93
C VAL A 578 48.03 6.72 8.75
N ASP A 579 49.28 6.52 8.32
CA ASP A 579 50.21 7.60 7.99
C ASP A 579 49.72 8.42 6.80
N LYS A 580 49.18 7.75 5.77
CA LYS A 580 48.74 8.37 4.52
C LYS A 580 47.59 9.36 4.74
N ILE A 581 46.64 9.00 5.60
CA ILE A 581 45.53 9.89 5.98
C ILE A 581 45.92 10.89 7.08
N GLN A 582 47.20 10.91 7.48
CA GLN A 582 47.77 11.82 8.48
C GLN A 582 47.08 11.76 9.86
N ALA A 583 46.60 10.57 10.26
CA ALA A 583 45.90 10.41 11.54
C ALA A 583 46.80 10.80 12.74
N SER A 584 48.10 10.51 12.64
CA SER A 584 49.10 10.86 13.66
C SER A 584 49.23 12.37 13.92
N ALA A 585 49.05 13.20 12.89
CA ALA A 585 49.04 14.66 13.04
C ALA A 585 47.82 15.13 13.85
N VAL A 586 46.67 14.46 13.71
CA VAL A 586 45.45 14.78 14.48
C VAL A 586 45.59 14.30 15.92
N TRP A 587 46.19 13.13 16.18
CA TRP A 587 46.44 12.66 17.54
C TRP A 587 47.32 13.61 18.35
N ALA A 588 48.27 14.30 17.71
CA ALA A 588 49.11 15.32 18.34
C ALA A 588 48.31 16.52 18.90
N THR A 589 47.04 16.68 18.49
CA THR A 589 46.11 17.69 19.03
C THR A 589 45.27 17.17 20.22
N ASN A 590 45.58 15.97 20.74
CA ASN A 590 44.80 15.18 21.69
C ASN A 590 43.43 14.68 21.17
N ALA A 591 43.12 14.88 19.89
CA ALA A 591 41.98 14.26 19.25
C ALA A 591 42.32 12.82 18.85
N THR A 592 42.00 11.85 19.71
CA THR A 592 42.18 10.41 19.46
C THR A 592 40.88 9.65 19.25
N GLY A 593 39.73 10.34 19.33
CA GLY A 593 38.39 9.74 19.34
C GLY A 593 37.81 9.51 20.74
N THR A 594 38.49 9.97 21.80
CA THR A 594 38.01 9.88 23.18
C THR A 594 36.60 10.47 23.32
N GLY A 595 35.68 9.74 23.94
CA GLY A 595 34.28 10.15 24.13
C GLY A 595 33.36 9.80 22.96
N ILE A 596 33.89 9.33 21.83
CA ILE A 596 33.11 8.88 20.69
C ILE A 596 32.96 7.36 20.72
N VAL A 597 31.76 6.89 20.37
CA VAL A 597 31.42 5.47 20.22
C VAL A 597 31.26 5.14 18.75
N VAL A 598 31.96 4.10 18.28
CA VAL A 598 31.83 3.55 16.93
C VAL A 598 31.19 2.17 16.95
N ALA A 599 30.36 1.91 15.94
CA ALA A 599 29.79 0.60 15.71
C ALA A 599 30.31 -0.05 14.43
N ASN A 600 30.29 -1.38 14.44
CA ASN A 600 30.52 -2.25 13.31
C ASN A 600 29.29 -3.15 13.13
N ILE A 601 28.85 -3.33 11.88
CA ILE A 601 28.03 -4.48 11.46
C ILE A 601 28.90 -5.34 10.55
N ASP A 602 29.30 -6.52 10.99
CA ASP A 602 30.23 -7.40 10.27
C ASP A 602 30.13 -8.85 10.79
N THR A 603 31.17 -9.64 10.56
CA THR A 603 31.37 -11.04 10.96
C THR A 603 31.64 -11.23 12.46
N GLY A 604 31.67 -10.14 13.23
CA GLY A 604 31.91 -10.12 14.67
C GLY A 604 33.19 -9.37 15.05
N VAL A 605 33.54 -9.37 16.34
CA VAL A 605 34.82 -8.86 16.83
C VAL A 605 35.34 -9.80 17.93
N ARG A 606 36.59 -10.27 17.81
CA ARG A 606 37.25 -11.03 18.88
C ARG A 606 37.55 -10.10 20.06
N LEU A 607 36.75 -10.21 21.11
CA LEU A 607 36.89 -9.39 22.32
C LEU A 607 38.29 -9.47 22.95
N THR A 608 38.90 -10.66 22.95
CA THR A 608 40.16 -10.95 23.64
C THR A 608 41.41 -10.46 22.89
N HIS A 609 41.27 -9.97 21.66
CA HIS A 609 42.41 -9.55 20.85
C HIS A 609 43.09 -8.32 21.46
N GLU A 610 44.42 -8.35 21.60
CA GLU A 610 45.21 -7.35 22.32
C GLU A 610 44.97 -5.93 21.81
N ALA A 611 44.83 -5.78 20.49
CA ALA A 611 44.60 -4.47 19.86
C ALA A 611 43.27 -3.79 20.21
N VAL A 612 42.21 -4.52 20.57
CA VAL A 612 40.84 -3.95 20.73
C VAL A 612 40.17 -4.27 22.07
N SER A 613 40.77 -5.14 22.89
CA SER A 613 40.15 -5.59 24.15
C SER A 613 39.88 -4.46 25.16
N SER A 614 40.77 -3.47 25.24
CA SER A 614 40.73 -2.40 26.25
C SER A 614 39.73 -1.27 25.97
N ASN A 615 39.26 -1.13 24.73
CA ASN A 615 38.31 -0.09 24.34
C ASN A 615 36.93 -0.61 23.91
N TRP A 616 36.60 -1.86 24.22
CA TRP A 616 35.22 -2.32 24.19
C TRP A 616 34.35 -1.54 25.19
N ARG A 617 33.10 -1.27 24.82
CA ARG A 617 32.07 -0.81 25.76
C ARG A 617 31.32 -2.02 26.29
N SER A 618 31.47 -2.34 27.58
CA SER A 618 30.87 -3.55 28.17
C SER A 618 29.35 -3.48 28.33
N ASP A 619 28.77 -2.28 28.48
CA ASP A 619 27.34 -2.04 28.54
C ASP A 619 26.78 -1.70 27.14
N PHE A 620 25.72 -2.39 26.71
CA PHE A 620 25.11 -2.18 25.38
C PHE A 620 26.14 -2.29 24.23
N GLY A 621 27.10 -3.20 24.38
CA GLY A 621 28.30 -3.28 23.55
C GLY A 621 28.31 -4.31 22.44
N TRP A 622 27.38 -5.25 22.49
CA TRP A 622 27.37 -6.42 21.63
C TRP A 622 25.94 -6.86 21.35
N PHE A 623 25.68 -7.22 20.09
CA PHE A 623 24.41 -7.79 19.70
C PHE A 623 24.61 -8.93 18.70
N ASP A 624 24.04 -10.08 19.03
CA ASP A 624 23.92 -11.23 18.17
C ASP A 624 22.43 -11.51 17.95
N PRO A 625 21.85 -11.05 16.83
CA PRO A 625 20.41 -11.16 16.59
C PRO A 625 19.93 -12.59 16.31
N ASP A 626 20.85 -13.53 16.07
CA ASP A 626 20.49 -14.88 15.62
C ASP A 626 20.71 -15.92 16.72
N ALA A 627 21.89 -15.99 17.34
CA ALA A 627 22.17 -16.95 18.41
C ALA A 627 22.05 -16.34 19.83
N GLY A 628 21.91 -15.01 19.95
CA GLY A 628 21.75 -14.35 21.23
C GLY A 628 22.98 -14.45 22.14
N SER A 629 24.18 -14.67 21.58
CA SER A 629 25.42 -14.65 22.34
C SER A 629 25.59 -13.30 23.04
N THR A 630 25.90 -13.33 24.33
CA THR A 630 26.18 -12.12 25.12
C THR A 630 27.64 -11.66 25.05
N THR A 631 28.51 -12.46 24.41
CA THR A 631 29.96 -12.20 24.36
C THR A 631 30.40 -11.98 22.91
N PRO A 632 31.14 -10.90 22.62
CA PRO A 632 31.71 -10.67 21.30
C PRO A 632 32.64 -11.81 20.87
N SER A 633 32.40 -12.30 19.66
CA SER A 633 33.22 -13.31 19.00
C SER A 633 33.28 -13.04 17.52
N ASP A 634 34.32 -13.52 16.85
CA ASP A 634 34.49 -13.46 15.41
C ASP A 634 35.09 -14.76 14.91
N SER A 635 34.34 -15.51 14.10
CA SER A 635 34.78 -16.78 13.52
C SER A 635 35.44 -16.62 12.15
N ASN A 636 35.42 -15.41 11.58
CA ASN A 636 35.91 -15.12 10.23
C ASN A 636 37.19 -14.27 10.23
N GLY A 637 37.27 -13.32 11.16
CA GLY A 637 38.37 -12.38 11.34
C GLY A 637 38.25 -11.08 10.57
N HIS A 638 37.30 -10.96 9.63
CA HIS A 638 37.10 -9.72 8.88
C HIS A 638 36.64 -8.57 9.77
N GLY A 639 35.67 -8.80 10.66
CA GLY A 639 35.13 -7.75 11.53
C GLY A 639 36.12 -7.31 12.61
N THR A 640 36.95 -8.24 13.13
CA THR A 640 38.08 -7.93 14.00
C THR A 640 39.12 -7.05 13.29
N HIS A 641 39.39 -7.32 12.01
CA HIS A 641 40.31 -6.52 11.19
C HIS A 641 39.79 -5.11 10.92
N VAL A 642 38.52 -5.01 10.55
CA VAL A 642 37.82 -3.73 10.38
C VAL A 642 37.83 -2.93 11.67
N MET A 643 37.46 -3.53 12.81
CA MET A 643 37.45 -2.82 14.10
C MET A 643 38.86 -2.42 14.56
N GLY A 644 39.86 -3.26 14.33
CA GLY A 644 41.25 -2.91 14.60
C GLY A 644 41.73 -1.71 13.78
N THR A 645 41.31 -1.60 12.51
CA THR A 645 41.67 -0.47 11.64
C THR A 645 41.02 0.83 12.13
N ILE A 646 39.82 0.75 12.72
CA ILE A 646 39.13 1.91 13.27
C ILE A 646 39.72 2.31 14.62
N ALA A 647 39.79 1.37 15.57
CA ALA A 647 39.95 1.66 16.99
C ALA A 647 41.08 0.86 17.67
N GLY A 648 41.95 0.20 16.92
CA GLY A 648 43.06 -0.56 17.49
C GLY A 648 44.04 0.31 18.29
N GLN A 649 44.34 -0.08 19.52
CA GLN A 649 45.17 0.69 20.46
C GLN A 649 46.64 0.24 20.49
N VAL A 650 46.95 -0.90 19.85
CA VAL A 650 48.29 -1.52 19.83
C VAL A 650 48.87 -1.45 18.42
N ASN A 651 50.18 -1.26 18.30
CA ASN A 651 50.94 -1.24 17.04
C ASN A 651 50.53 -0.13 16.04
N GLY A 652 49.83 0.91 16.49
CA GLY A 652 49.47 2.07 15.67
C GLY A 652 48.46 1.79 14.54
N ILE A 653 47.73 0.67 14.63
CA ILE A 653 46.86 0.20 13.54
C ILE A 653 45.53 0.96 13.44
N GLY A 654 45.07 1.54 14.54
CA GLY A 654 43.78 2.19 14.64
C GLY A 654 43.86 3.67 14.29
N VAL A 655 42.97 4.13 13.41
CA VAL A 655 42.87 5.55 13.07
C VAL A 655 42.35 6.40 14.24
N ALA A 656 41.40 5.88 15.03
CA ALA A 656 40.81 6.54 16.20
C ALA A 656 40.98 5.67 17.46
N PRO A 657 42.21 5.51 17.98
CA PRO A 657 42.53 4.58 19.07
C PRO A 657 41.88 4.94 20.42
N GLY A 658 41.40 6.18 20.60
CA GLY A 658 40.70 6.62 21.80
C GLY A 658 39.19 6.32 21.79
N ALA A 659 38.63 5.89 20.66
CA ALA A 659 37.21 5.59 20.54
C ALA A 659 36.83 4.33 21.33
N LYS A 660 35.62 4.31 21.87
CA LYS A 660 34.99 3.08 22.38
C LYS A 660 34.25 2.38 21.25
N TRP A 661 34.28 1.06 21.21
CA TRP A 661 33.58 0.30 20.17
C TRP A 661 32.46 -0.58 20.69
N ILE A 662 31.46 -0.74 19.82
CA ILE A 662 30.37 -1.72 19.92
C ILE A 662 30.26 -2.49 18.59
N ALA A 663 29.67 -3.67 18.60
CA ALA A 663 29.54 -4.47 17.38
C ALA A 663 28.24 -5.27 17.34
N CYS A 664 27.70 -5.43 16.13
CA CYS A 664 26.65 -6.37 15.83
C CYS A 664 27.16 -7.47 14.89
N LEU A 665 26.83 -8.73 15.20
CA LEU A 665 27.10 -9.87 14.34
C LEU A 665 26.06 -9.91 13.19
N GLY A 666 26.27 -9.05 12.18
CA GLY A 666 25.37 -8.92 11.03
C GLY A 666 25.69 -9.86 9.87
N CYS A 667 26.91 -10.40 9.83
CA CYS A 667 27.43 -11.18 8.72
C CYS A 667 28.04 -12.53 9.16
N PRO A 668 27.32 -13.39 9.87
CA PRO A 668 27.86 -14.68 10.30
C PRO A 668 28.39 -15.47 9.10
N ASN A 669 29.63 -15.96 9.19
CA ASN A 669 30.30 -16.72 8.12
C ASN A 669 30.33 -16.01 6.75
N SER A 670 30.52 -14.68 6.74
CA SER A 670 30.54 -13.83 5.53
C SER A 670 29.21 -13.74 4.76
N SER A 671 28.13 -14.31 5.31
CA SER A 671 26.77 -14.17 4.79
C SER A 671 26.03 -13.14 5.64
N CYS A 672 25.43 -12.14 5.00
CA CYS A 672 24.71 -11.06 5.69
C CYS A 672 23.23 -11.08 5.28
N PRO A 673 22.38 -11.91 5.92
CA PRO A 673 20.94 -11.94 5.63
C PRO A 673 20.28 -10.59 5.92
N GLN A 674 19.32 -10.19 5.06
CA GLN A 674 18.61 -8.92 5.22
C GLN A 674 17.99 -8.75 6.62
N ALA A 675 17.32 -9.78 7.15
CA ALA A 675 16.71 -9.72 8.47
C ALA A 675 17.74 -9.52 9.60
N THR A 676 18.92 -10.14 9.50
CA THR A 676 20.02 -9.99 10.46
C THR A 676 20.60 -8.57 10.39
N LEU A 677 20.80 -8.04 9.18
CA LEU A 677 21.26 -6.67 8.97
C LEU A 677 20.25 -5.62 9.48
N THR A 678 18.96 -5.81 9.22
CA THR A 678 17.90 -4.93 9.75
C THR A 678 17.83 -5.00 11.28
N ALA A 679 17.99 -6.18 11.88
CA ALA A 679 18.05 -6.34 13.34
C ALA A 679 19.23 -5.55 13.93
N CYS A 680 20.42 -5.67 13.33
CA CYS A 680 21.60 -4.88 13.71
C CYS A 680 21.33 -3.39 13.57
N ALA A 681 20.69 -2.97 12.47
CA ALA A 681 20.40 -1.56 12.25
C ALA A 681 19.45 -0.98 13.29
N GLN A 682 18.41 -1.73 13.63
CA GLN A 682 17.47 -1.38 14.70
C GLN A 682 18.15 -1.27 16.06
N TRP A 683 19.01 -2.23 16.40
CA TRP A 683 19.75 -2.21 17.66
C TRP A 683 20.71 -1.03 17.74
N LEU A 684 21.42 -0.70 16.65
CA LEU A 684 22.31 0.47 16.65
C LEU A 684 21.55 1.80 16.74
N LEU A 685 20.29 1.85 16.31
CA LEU A 685 19.45 3.04 16.49
C LEU A 685 19.03 3.25 17.95
N CYS A 686 18.73 2.16 18.68
CA CYS A 686 18.42 2.20 20.10
C CYS A 686 18.87 0.91 20.79
N PRO A 687 20.11 0.89 21.34
CA PRO A 687 20.69 -0.33 21.87
C PRO A 687 19.88 -0.93 23.02
N THR A 688 19.89 -2.25 23.07
CA THR A 688 19.40 -3.04 24.20
C THR A 688 20.54 -3.75 24.92
N ASP A 689 20.45 -3.87 26.23
CA ASP A 689 21.36 -4.69 27.03
C ASP A 689 21.04 -6.19 26.90
N ALA A 690 21.83 -7.04 27.58
CA ALA A 690 21.64 -8.50 27.59
C ALA A 690 20.31 -8.96 28.23
N LEU A 691 19.62 -8.07 28.96
CA LEU A 691 18.32 -8.32 29.57
C LEU A 691 17.17 -7.80 28.68
N GLY A 692 17.48 -7.15 27.56
CA GLY A 692 16.51 -6.55 26.64
C GLY A 692 16.04 -5.14 27.04
N ASN A 693 16.66 -4.51 28.04
CA ASN A 693 16.34 -3.13 28.39
C ASN A 693 16.86 -2.19 27.32
N LYS A 694 16.02 -1.27 26.82
CA LYS A 694 16.38 -0.29 25.78
C LYS A 694 16.98 0.98 26.39
N ASP A 695 18.05 1.48 25.79
CA ASP A 695 18.64 2.80 26.11
C ASP A 695 19.18 3.46 24.83
N CYS A 696 18.39 4.37 24.24
CA CYS A 696 18.77 5.03 23.00
C CYS A 696 19.91 6.05 23.18
N THR A 697 20.26 6.44 24.40
CA THR A 697 21.44 7.30 24.66
C THR A 697 22.76 6.57 24.38
N LYS A 698 22.71 5.24 24.28
CA LYS A 698 23.85 4.38 24.02
C LYS A 698 24.11 4.18 22.53
N ALA A 699 23.34 4.78 21.63
CA ALA A 699 23.57 4.69 20.19
C ALA A 699 25.02 5.12 19.82
N PRO A 700 25.64 4.55 18.77
CA PRO A 700 26.95 4.98 18.29
C PRO A 700 26.84 6.32 17.57
N HIS A 701 27.98 6.97 17.36
CA HIS A 701 28.07 8.19 16.56
C HIS A 701 28.32 7.88 15.08
N VAL A 702 29.10 6.82 14.81
CA VAL A 702 29.48 6.40 13.46
C VAL A 702 29.31 4.89 13.35
N ILE A 703 28.79 4.41 12.22
CA ILE A 703 28.63 2.97 11.92
C ILE A 703 29.46 2.65 10.67
N ASN A 704 30.43 1.74 10.82
CA ASN A 704 31.12 1.16 9.68
C ASN A 704 30.39 -0.09 9.16
N ASN A 705 30.18 -0.13 7.85
CA ASN A 705 29.57 -1.25 7.14
C ASN A 705 30.48 -1.69 5.99
N SER A 706 31.22 -2.79 6.22
CA SER A 706 32.16 -3.35 5.24
C SER A 706 31.58 -4.57 4.49
N TRP A 707 30.26 -4.52 4.24
CA TRP A 707 29.46 -5.52 3.53
C TRP A 707 28.65 -4.85 2.42
N GLY A 708 28.19 -5.65 1.44
CA GLY A 708 27.35 -5.15 0.36
C GLY A 708 26.94 -6.22 -0.64
N SER A 709 26.30 -5.79 -1.72
CA SER A 709 25.91 -6.61 -2.87
C SER A 709 26.34 -5.94 -4.18
N THR A 710 26.53 -6.75 -5.21
CA THR A 710 26.78 -6.26 -6.57
C THR A 710 25.54 -5.68 -7.25
N ASP A 711 24.34 -5.89 -6.68
CA ASP A 711 23.11 -5.23 -7.11
C ASP A 711 23.16 -3.75 -6.69
N GLY A 712 23.52 -2.87 -7.63
CA GLY A 712 23.58 -1.43 -7.45
C GLY A 712 22.24 -0.70 -7.54
N ALA A 713 21.12 -1.41 -7.73
CA ALA A 713 19.77 -0.83 -7.80
C ALA A 713 18.91 -1.15 -6.55
N SER A 714 19.40 -2.00 -5.65
CA SER A 714 18.72 -2.38 -4.41
C SER A 714 18.56 -1.20 -3.46
N THR A 715 17.37 -0.98 -2.89
CA THR A 715 17.09 0.18 -1.99
C THR A 715 16.48 -0.21 -0.65
N TRP A 716 16.42 -1.50 -0.30
CA TRP A 716 15.74 -2.00 0.90
C TRP A 716 16.27 -1.41 2.22
N PHE A 717 17.52 -0.97 2.25
CA PHE A 717 18.19 -0.40 3.43
C PHE A 717 17.92 1.10 3.62
N GLU A 718 17.39 1.81 2.62
CA GLU A 718 17.22 3.27 2.65
C GLU A 718 16.43 3.76 3.88
N PRO A 719 15.33 3.12 4.30
CA PRO A 719 14.62 3.53 5.52
C PRO A 719 15.47 3.42 6.79
N SER A 720 16.28 2.35 6.90
CA SER A 720 17.18 2.17 8.04
C SER A 720 18.27 3.23 8.09
N ILE A 721 18.85 3.56 6.93
CA ILE A 721 19.88 4.61 6.81
C ILE A 721 19.29 5.99 7.11
N SER A 722 18.07 6.25 6.64
CA SER A 722 17.35 7.50 6.92
C SER A 722 17.09 7.66 8.42
N ALA A 723 16.69 6.58 9.11
CA ALA A 723 16.48 6.59 10.56
C ALA A 723 17.79 6.83 11.33
N TRP A 724 18.91 6.23 10.90
CA TRP A 724 20.22 6.52 11.47
C TRP A 724 20.61 7.98 11.32
N ARG A 725 20.46 8.55 10.12
CA ARG A 725 20.77 9.98 9.88
C ARG A 725 19.89 10.90 10.70
N ALA A 726 18.60 10.61 10.78
CA ALA A 726 17.67 11.35 11.64
C ALA A 726 18.03 11.29 13.12
N ALA A 727 18.70 10.22 13.57
CA ALA A 727 19.23 10.06 14.92
C ALA A 727 20.64 10.68 15.13
N GLY A 728 21.19 11.33 14.10
CA GLY A 728 22.54 11.92 14.12
C GLY A 728 23.67 10.91 13.97
N ILE A 729 23.39 9.70 13.50
CA ILE A 729 24.37 8.62 13.33
C ILE A 729 24.91 8.66 11.90
N ILE A 730 26.24 8.55 11.74
CA ILE A 730 26.92 8.63 10.44
C ILE A 730 27.16 7.22 9.86
N PRO A 731 26.52 6.86 8.72
CA PRO A 731 26.73 5.57 8.07
C PRO A 731 27.86 5.64 7.04
N VAL A 732 28.91 4.86 7.25
CA VAL A 732 30.04 4.68 6.33
C VAL A 732 29.97 3.29 5.72
N PHE A 733 30.06 3.21 4.39
CA PHE A 733 29.95 1.98 3.62
C PHE A 733 31.14 1.77 2.68
N SER A 734 31.58 0.52 2.54
CA SER A 734 32.48 0.14 1.45
C SER A 734 31.79 0.30 0.08
N ASN A 735 32.49 0.82 -0.93
CA ASN A 735 31.91 1.08 -2.26
C ASN A 735 31.75 -0.17 -3.14
N GLY A 736 32.42 -1.27 -2.78
CA GLY A 736 32.39 -2.53 -3.52
C GLY A 736 33.73 -2.90 -4.19
N ASN A 737 33.87 -4.18 -4.51
CA ASN A 737 35.11 -4.79 -5.04
C ASN A 737 34.94 -5.31 -6.47
N SER A 738 34.02 -4.72 -7.25
CA SER A 738 33.64 -5.17 -8.60
C SER A 738 34.31 -4.38 -9.73
N GLY A 739 35.32 -3.56 -9.42
CA GLY A 739 36.10 -2.83 -10.42
C GLY A 739 36.88 -3.74 -11.37
N ASN A 740 37.47 -3.23 -12.45
CA ASN A 740 37.77 -1.81 -12.69
C ASN A 740 36.80 -1.09 -13.65
N ASP A 741 35.71 -1.72 -14.07
CA ASP A 741 34.74 -1.11 -14.98
C ASP A 741 33.97 0.04 -14.31
N CYS A 742 33.52 1.01 -15.13
CA CYS A 742 32.58 2.05 -14.70
C CYS A 742 31.20 1.42 -14.40
N GLY A 743 30.41 2.01 -13.51
CA GLY A 743 29.07 1.50 -13.18
C GLY A 743 29.06 0.27 -12.26
N THR A 744 30.15 0.02 -11.53
CA THR A 744 30.34 -1.19 -10.70
C THR A 744 30.03 -0.96 -9.21
N VAL A 745 29.49 0.21 -8.86
CA VAL A 745 29.10 0.56 -7.48
C VAL A 745 27.97 -0.36 -7.02
N GLY A 746 28.19 -1.02 -5.88
CA GLY A 746 27.20 -1.90 -5.26
C GLY A 746 26.32 -1.17 -4.25
N SER A 747 25.29 -1.86 -3.77
CA SER A 747 24.48 -1.41 -2.65
C SER A 747 25.00 -1.99 -1.32
N PRO A 748 24.89 -1.28 -0.18
CA PRO A 748 24.33 0.06 0.00
C PRO A 748 25.22 1.25 -0.39
N GLY A 749 26.48 1.03 -0.79
CA GLY A 749 27.44 2.11 -1.12
C GLY A 749 26.94 3.11 -2.18
N MET A 750 26.03 2.70 -3.06
CA MET A 750 25.39 3.59 -4.03
C MET A 750 24.46 4.64 -3.41
N SER A 751 24.01 4.49 -2.16
CA SER A 751 23.05 5.40 -1.52
C SER A 751 23.55 6.85 -1.44
N PRO A 752 22.70 7.86 -1.69
CA PRO A 752 23.10 9.26 -1.50
C PRO A 752 23.25 9.61 -0.01
N GLN A 753 22.75 8.74 0.88
CA GLN A 753 22.69 8.96 2.31
C GLN A 753 23.91 8.40 3.06
N VAL A 754 24.86 7.78 2.38
CA VAL A 754 26.06 7.17 3.01
C VAL A 754 27.33 7.82 2.51
N ILE A 755 28.39 7.71 3.32
CA ILE A 755 29.76 7.94 2.88
C ILE A 755 30.25 6.62 2.28
N ALA A 756 30.34 6.56 0.96
CA ALA A 756 30.80 5.41 0.20
C ALA A 756 32.29 5.52 -0.11
N VAL A 757 33.05 4.48 0.23
CA VAL A 757 34.51 4.56 0.25
C VAL A 757 35.14 3.61 -0.77
N GLY A 758 35.85 4.18 -1.74
CA GLY A 758 36.72 3.47 -2.68
C GLY A 758 38.09 3.13 -2.07
N ALA A 759 38.84 2.23 -2.70
CA ALA A 759 40.14 1.78 -2.20
C ALA A 759 41.31 2.32 -3.03
N THR A 760 42.35 2.82 -2.37
CA THR A 760 43.66 3.14 -2.95
C THR A 760 44.75 2.21 -2.46
N ASP A 761 45.84 2.14 -3.22
CA ASP A 761 47.11 1.55 -2.78
C ASP A 761 48.06 2.61 -2.19
N SER A 762 49.23 2.17 -1.73
CA SER A 762 50.24 3.02 -1.09
C SER A 762 50.82 4.12 -1.99
N THR A 763 50.54 4.07 -3.30
CA THR A 763 50.98 5.05 -4.29
C THR A 763 49.88 6.05 -4.69
N ASP A 764 48.75 6.06 -3.97
CA ASP A 764 47.51 6.77 -4.34
C ASP A 764 46.88 6.29 -5.65
N GLY A 765 47.31 5.12 -6.14
CA GLY A 765 46.66 4.45 -7.24
C GLY A 765 45.29 3.95 -6.80
N LEU A 766 44.24 4.26 -7.57
CA LEU A 766 42.93 3.63 -7.37
C LEU A 766 43.09 2.12 -7.56
N ALA A 767 42.78 1.35 -6.53
CA ALA A 767 42.92 -0.10 -6.53
C ALA A 767 42.08 -0.69 -7.68
N TYR A 768 42.65 -1.63 -8.44
CA TYR A 768 41.99 -2.16 -9.65
C TYR A 768 40.60 -2.74 -9.36
N PHE A 769 40.41 -3.32 -8.18
CA PHE A 769 39.14 -3.91 -7.76
C PHE A 769 38.14 -2.90 -7.23
N SER A 770 38.54 -1.67 -6.90
CA SER A 770 37.64 -0.69 -6.31
C SER A 770 36.52 -0.40 -7.30
N SER A 771 35.28 -0.64 -6.88
CA SER A 771 34.10 -0.28 -7.66
C SER A 771 34.09 1.20 -8.00
N ARG A 772 33.57 1.54 -9.17
CA ARG A 772 33.62 2.89 -9.77
C ARG A 772 32.24 3.31 -10.24
N GLY A 773 31.93 4.59 -10.06
CA GLY A 773 30.72 5.20 -10.58
C GLY A 773 30.65 5.25 -12.11
N PRO A 774 29.58 5.84 -12.65
CA PRO A 774 28.45 6.38 -11.89
C PRO A 774 27.59 5.28 -11.23
N THR A 775 26.71 5.66 -10.30
CA THR A 775 25.63 4.75 -9.86
C THR A 775 24.64 4.49 -11.01
N TYR A 776 23.71 3.54 -10.85
CA TYR A 776 22.72 3.21 -11.89
C TYR A 776 21.86 4.43 -12.31
N ASP A 777 21.69 5.39 -11.40
CA ASP A 777 20.96 6.65 -11.57
C ASP A 777 21.87 7.86 -11.79
N ASN A 778 23.11 7.62 -12.28
CA ASN A 778 24.07 8.64 -12.72
C ASN A 778 24.66 9.55 -11.63
N ARG A 779 24.61 9.16 -10.35
CA ARG A 779 25.27 9.91 -9.27
C ARG A 779 26.75 9.57 -9.18
N ILE A 780 27.53 10.52 -8.69
CA ILE A 780 28.96 10.36 -8.43
C ILE A 780 29.12 9.51 -7.16
N LYS A 781 29.77 8.35 -7.31
CA LYS A 781 30.24 7.46 -6.23
C LYS A 781 31.54 6.77 -6.68
N PRO A 782 32.45 6.36 -5.78
CA PRO A 782 32.43 6.61 -4.33
C PRO A 782 32.50 8.11 -4.01
N ASP A 783 32.15 8.50 -2.78
CA ASP A 783 32.27 9.90 -2.34
C ASP A 783 33.75 10.27 -2.16
N LEU A 784 34.53 9.34 -1.62
CA LEU A 784 35.99 9.46 -1.51
C LEU A 784 36.67 8.08 -1.57
N ALA A 785 38.00 8.09 -1.69
CA ALA A 785 38.81 6.89 -1.64
C ALA A 785 39.80 6.95 -0.47
N ALA A 786 40.12 5.78 0.09
CA ALA A 786 41.01 5.66 1.23
C ALA A 786 41.88 4.39 1.13
N PRO A 787 42.93 4.26 1.95
CA PRO A 787 43.82 3.09 1.94
C PRO A 787 43.06 1.76 2.05
N GLY A 788 43.17 0.91 1.02
CA GLY A 788 42.44 -0.36 0.96
C GLY A 788 43.24 -1.55 0.42
N VAL A 789 44.53 -1.40 0.15
CA VAL A 789 45.39 -2.48 -0.39
C VAL A 789 46.47 -2.87 0.62
N ASN A 790 46.54 -4.15 0.98
CA ASN A 790 47.50 -4.70 1.95
C ASN A 790 47.49 -3.93 3.29
N ILE A 791 46.30 -3.67 3.83
CA ILE A 791 46.13 -3.03 5.13
C ILE A 791 46.40 -4.05 6.24
N VAL A 792 47.27 -3.70 7.17
CA VAL A 792 47.59 -4.50 8.35
C VAL A 792 46.66 -4.13 9.50
N SER A 793 45.97 -5.12 10.07
CA SER A 793 45.16 -4.93 11.28
C SER A 793 44.99 -6.26 12.01
N ALA A 794 44.34 -6.21 13.18
CA ALA A 794 44.00 -7.34 14.04
C ALA A 794 43.24 -8.44 13.28
N TYR A 795 43.41 -9.71 13.65
CA TYR A 795 42.72 -10.81 12.99
C TYR A 795 42.28 -11.87 14.00
N ALA A 796 41.10 -12.46 13.79
CA ALA A 796 40.47 -13.28 14.82
C ALA A 796 41.01 -14.70 14.97
N ALA A 797 42.22 -15.03 14.49
CA ALA A 797 42.76 -16.40 14.67
C ALA A 797 43.20 -16.66 16.12
N THR A 798 43.96 -15.73 16.70
CA THR A 798 44.37 -15.74 18.12
C THR A 798 44.20 -14.35 18.74
N ASP A 799 44.63 -14.17 19.98
CA ASP A 799 44.57 -12.87 20.67
C ASP A 799 45.67 -11.90 20.21
N THR A 800 46.63 -12.36 19.40
CA THR A 800 47.79 -11.60 18.91
C THR A 800 48.02 -11.71 17.41
N THR A 801 47.09 -12.31 16.65
CA THR A 801 47.27 -12.51 15.19
C THR A 801 46.93 -11.24 14.42
N TYR A 802 47.76 -10.87 13.45
CA TYR A 802 47.49 -9.78 12.51
C TYR A 802 47.35 -10.31 11.09
N ALA A 803 46.72 -9.54 10.20
CA ALA A 803 46.61 -9.93 8.80
C ALA A 803 46.73 -8.75 7.84
N TYR A 804 47.31 -9.02 6.67
CA TYR A 804 47.18 -8.16 5.50
C TYR A 804 45.84 -8.46 4.81
N MET A 805 45.00 -7.43 4.66
CA MET A 805 43.77 -7.53 3.89
C MET A 805 43.66 -6.44 2.83
N SER A 806 43.05 -6.80 1.70
CA SER A 806 42.76 -5.87 0.60
C SER A 806 41.26 -5.88 0.28
N GLY A 807 40.69 -4.68 0.11
CA GLY A 807 39.30 -4.46 -0.25
C GLY A 807 38.85 -3.05 0.11
N THR A 808 37.74 -2.60 -0.50
CA THR A 808 37.03 -1.40 -0.02
C THR A 808 36.55 -1.55 1.42
N SER A 809 36.38 -2.79 1.89
CA SER A 809 36.15 -3.16 3.29
C SER A 809 37.26 -2.72 4.25
N MET A 810 38.49 -2.51 3.77
CA MET A 810 39.62 -1.96 4.55
C MET A 810 39.77 -0.43 4.36
N ALA A 811 39.21 0.13 3.29
CA ALA A 811 39.18 1.57 3.06
C ALA A 811 38.11 2.27 3.91
N ALA A 812 36.89 1.71 3.96
CA ALA A 812 35.79 2.23 4.79
C ALA A 812 36.16 2.47 6.27
N PRO A 813 36.87 1.57 6.98
CA PRO A 813 37.25 1.82 8.37
C PRO A 813 38.25 2.97 8.55
N HIS A 814 39.09 3.28 7.55
CA HIS A 814 39.96 4.47 7.62
C HIS A 814 39.12 5.75 7.65
N VAL A 815 38.10 5.84 6.78
CA VAL A 815 37.18 6.99 6.71
C VAL A 815 36.28 7.06 7.94
N THR A 816 35.86 5.91 8.47
CA THR A 816 35.16 5.83 9.75
C THR A 816 36.01 6.43 10.87
N GLY A 817 37.28 6.00 10.98
CA GLY A 817 38.22 6.55 11.95
C GLY A 817 38.43 8.05 11.78
N ALA A 818 38.64 8.53 10.55
CA ALA A 818 38.79 9.95 10.27
C ALA A 818 37.54 10.77 10.66
N SER A 819 36.34 10.21 10.44
CA SER A 819 35.07 10.83 10.86
C SER A 819 34.99 10.97 12.39
N ILE A 820 35.47 9.97 13.12
CA ILE A 820 35.55 9.99 14.59
C ILE A 820 36.53 11.07 15.06
N LEU A 821 37.74 11.12 14.48
CA LEU A 821 38.74 12.13 14.83
C LEU A 821 38.21 13.54 14.58
N HIS A 822 37.55 13.75 13.44
CA HIS A 822 36.91 15.03 13.11
C HIS A 822 35.85 15.42 14.14
N THR A 823 34.98 14.48 14.52
CA THR A 823 33.93 14.71 15.52
C THR A 823 34.51 15.04 16.90
N ALA A 824 35.59 14.35 17.29
CA ALA A 824 36.28 14.58 18.55
C ALA A 824 37.02 15.93 18.59
N ALA A 825 37.54 16.41 17.46
CA ALA A 825 38.26 17.68 17.36
C ALA A 825 37.33 18.92 17.34
N ASN A 826 36.08 18.79 16.89
CA ASN A 826 35.18 19.92 16.60
C ASN A 826 33.96 20.06 17.52
N ALA A 827 33.99 19.49 18.74
CA ALA A 827 32.93 19.59 19.74
C ALA A 827 31.51 19.31 19.18
N ALA A 828 31.24 18.06 18.77
CA ALA A 828 29.92 17.42 18.64
C ALA A 828 28.77 18.14 17.89
N THR A 829 28.95 19.24 17.17
CA THR A 829 27.85 19.94 16.46
C THR A 829 28.20 20.43 15.06
N ASP A 830 28.87 19.64 14.23
CA ASP A 830 28.95 19.95 12.79
C ASP A 830 27.84 19.21 12.01
N PRO A 831 26.69 19.87 11.71
CA PRO A 831 25.66 19.29 10.85
C PRO A 831 26.11 19.09 9.39
N PHE A 832 27.32 19.54 9.02
CA PHE A 832 27.90 19.45 7.69
C PHE A 832 29.08 18.49 7.57
N ILE A 833 29.27 17.53 8.50
CA ILE A 833 30.40 16.58 8.46
C ILE A 833 30.57 15.88 7.10
N TYR A 834 29.47 15.63 6.37
CA TYR A 834 29.48 15.13 4.98
C TYR A 834 30.17 16.09 4.01
N THR A 835 29.85 17.38 4.08
CA THR A 835 30.46 18.43 3.27
C THR A 835 31.91 18.66 3.69
N THR A 836 32.21 18.62 4.99
CA THR A 836 33.56 18.83 5.52
C THR A 836 34.51 17.70 5.14
N ILE A 837 34.08 16.43 5.19
CA ILE A 837 34.90 15.28 4.76
C ILE A 837 35.11 15.29 3.24
N ASN A 838 34.07 15.58 2.45
CA ASN A 838 34.18 15.61 0.98
C ASN A 838 34.99 16.81 0.44
N THR A 839 35.10 17.90 1.20
CA THR A 839 35.86 19.10 0.77
C THR A 839 37.33 19.08 1.21
N ASN A 840 37.68 18.30 2.23
CA ASN A 840 39.06 18.14 2.72
C ASN A 840 39.79 16.93 2.14
N SER A 841 39.20 16.23 1.16
CA SER A 841 39.88 15.13 0.46
C SER A 841 40.90 15.67 -0.55
N ASP A 842 42.12 15.13 -0.52
CA ASP A 842 43.14 15.46 -1.51
C ASP A 842 42.74 14.98 -2.92
N SER A 843 43.15 15.74 -3.94
CA SER A 843 43.00 15.32 -5.34
C SER A 843 43.91 14.11 -5.62
N CYS A 844 43.33 12.93 -5.84
CA CYS A 844 44.10 11.79 -6.35
C CYS A 844 44.56 12.08 -7.78
N THR A 845 45.87 12.19 -8.02
CA THR A 845 46.41 12.32 -9.39
C THR A 845 46.30 10.99 -10.12
N TYR A 846 45.21 10.80 -10.88
CA TYR A 846 45.06 9.69 -11.81
C TYR A 846 45.48 10.13 -13.23
N THR A 847 46.72 9.81 -13.62
CA THR A 847 47.19 9.97 -15.01
C THR A 847 46.76 8.76 -15.85
N GLN A 848 45.53 8.79 -16.37
CA GLN A 848 45.24 8.12 -17.65
C GLN A 848 45.29 9.16 -18.76
N ALA A 849 46.22 8.99 -19.70
CA ALA A 849 46.31 9.80 -20.89
C ALA A 849 45.12 9.50 -21.81
N TYR A 850 44.07 10.32 -21.76
CA TYR A 850 43.03 10.38 -22.79
C TYR A 850 43.09 11.73 -23.51
N THR A 851 43.34 11.68 -24.80
CA THR A 851 43.33 12.84 -25.70
C THR A 851 41.92 13.07 -26.24
N SER A 852 41.16 14.01 -25.69
CA SER A 852 40.17 14.78 -26.46
C SER A 852 39.72 16.03 -25.69
N ALA A 853 39.52 17.13 -26.42
CA ALA A 853 39.06 18.42 -25.92
C ALA A 853 37.60 18.64 -26.33
N ASP A 854 36.64 18.34 -25.45
CA ASP A 854 35.24 18.80 -25.53
C ASP A 854 34.54 18.66 -24.14
N PRO A 855 33.89 19.68 -23.54
CA PRO A 855 33.42 19.64 -22.15
C PRO A 855 31.97 19.15 -21.91
N ARG A 856 31.31 18.39 -22.80
CA ARG A 856 29.91 17.92 -22.57
C ARG A 856 29.60 16.45 -22.88
N SER A 857 30.57 15.55 -22.82
CA SER A 857 30.34 14.11 -23.01
C SER A 857 31.15 13.27 -22.03
N TYR A 858 30.59 13.00 -20.84
CA TYR A 858 31.08 11.93 -19.99
C TYR A 858 30.47 10.60 -20.46
N SER A 859 31.21 9.84 -21.28
CA SER A 859 30.87 8.47 -21.64
C SER A 859 32.07 7.54 -21.40
N CYS A 860 31.98 6.64 -20.42
CA CYS A 860 32.74 5.39 -20.45
C CYS A 860 32.05 4.46 -21.47
N THR A 861 32.48 4.45 -22.73
CA THR A 861 32.01 3.46 -23.72
C THR A 861 33.19 2.86 -24.48
N HIS A 862 33.45 1.57 -24.24
CA HIS A 862 34.15 0.71 -25.20
C HIS A 862 33.20 0.43 -26.37
N SER A 863 33.50 0.99 -27.54
CA SER A 863 32.90 0.57 -28.80
C SER A 863 33.89 -0.30 -29.56
N THR A 864 33.50 -1.55 -29.83
CA THR A 864 34.16 -2.44 -30.78
C THR A 864 33.85 -1.98 -32.21
N ALA A 865 34.75 -1.27 -32.87
CA ALA A 865 34.86 -1.24 -34.34
C ALA A 865 36.16 -0.59 -34.82
N ASN A 866 36.93 -1.33 -35.62
CA ASN A 866 38.06 -0.85 -36.42
C ASN A 866 37.63 0.25 -37.40
N VAL A 867 38.31 1.41 -37.45
CA VAL A 867 38.70 2.16 -38.69
C VAL A 867 39.87 3.13 -38.37
N LYS A 868 40.87 3.22 -39.28
CA LYS A 868 42.08 4.07 -39.26
C LYS A 868 41.91 5.36 -40.14
N PRO A 869 42.85 6.34 -40.17
CA PRO A 869 42.62 7.76 -39.88
C PRO A 869 42.51 8.70 -41.09
N ASN A 870 42.04 9.95 -40.89
CA ASN A 870 42.68 11.15 -41.47
C ASN A 870 42.18 12.51 -40.88
N SER A 871 43.10 13.15 -40.16
CA SER A 871 43.53 14.56 -40.15
C SER A 871 42.61 15.77 -40.51
N ARG A 872 42.76 16.80 -39.65
CA ARG A 872 42.92 18.27 -39.88
C ARG A 872 41.79 19.23 -39.45
N SER A 873 42.09 19.88 -38.31
CA SER A 873 42.08 21.33 -38.02
C SER A 873 40.78 22.14 -38.01
N SER A 874 40.55 22.75 -36.84
CA SER A 874 39.71 23.90 -36.45
C SER A 874 39.91 25.16 -37.33
N PRO A 875 39.28 26.34 -37.04
CA PRO A 875 38.20 26.67 -36.09
C PRO A 875 37.09 27.54 -36.75
N CYS A 876 35.99 27.86 -36.04
CA CYS A 876 35.41 29.22 -35.97
C CYS A 876 34.13 29.33 -35.12
N THR A 877 34.17 30.31 -34.22
CA THR A 877 33.07 31.07 -33.59
C THR A 877 31.97 31.50 -34.56
N TYR A 878 30.70 31.56 -34.12
CA TYR A 878 29.73 32.48 -34.73
C TYR A 878 28.64 32.99 -33.77
N THR A 879 28.46 34.31 -33.85
CA THR A 879 27.47 35.20 -33.23
C THR A 879 26.10 35.14 -33.93
N SER A 880 25.06 35.53 -33.20
CA SER A 880 23.64 35.58 -33.62
C SER A 880 23.34 36.52 -34.79
N THR A 881 22.35 36.17 -35.62
CA THR A 881 21.26 37.07 -36.11
C THR A 881 20.18 36.24 -36.85
N HIS A 882 18.91 36.49 -36.53
CA HIS A 882 17.70 36.08 -37.28
C HIS A 882 17.32 37.17 -38.32
N PRO A 883 16.52 36.91 -39.39
CA PRO A 883 15.05 36.71 -39.25
C PRO A 883 14.32 35.80 -40.27
N ARG A 884 13.05 35.55 -39.87
CA ARG A 884 11.88 34.78 -40.35
C ARG A 884 11.51 34.74 -41.85
N THR A 885 10.80 33.66 -42.23
CA THR A 885 9.47 33.67 -42.89
C THR A 885 8.62 32.43 -42.52
N ASP A 886 7.32 32.67 -42.25
CA ASP A 886 6.17 31.80 -41.89
C ASP A 886 5.87 30.61 -42.84
N THR A 887 5.10 29.54 -42.50
CA THR A 887 3.63 29.51 -42.21
C THR A 887 3.08 28.23 -41.52
N SER A 888 2.15 28.44 -40.55
CA SER A 888 0.89 27.72 -40.15
C SER A 888 0.94 26.26 -39.62
N SER A 889 0.69 25.94 -38.32
CA SER A 889 -0.54 25.96 -37.44
C SER A 889 -1.14 24.54 -37.33
N ASP A 890 -1.57 23.93 -36.21
CA ASP A 890 -1.68 24.20 -34.77
C ASP A 890 -1.85 22.82 -34.07
N ASP A 891 -1.28 22.61 -32.87
CA ASP A 891 -2.03 22.09 -31.71
C ASP A 891 -1.21 22.15 -30.40
N PHE A 892 -1.92 22.58 -29.35
CA PHE A 892 -1.46 22.97 -28.00
C PHE A 892 -1.54 21.80 -27.00
N CYS A 893 -0.56 21.69 -26.10
CA CYS A 893 -0.83 21.65 -24.65
C CYS A 893 0.45 21.92 -23.82
N ALA A 894 0.26 22.75 -22.78
CA ALA A 894 1.27 23.33 -21.92
C ALA A 894 1.43 22.57 -20.59
N CYS A 895 2.60 22.69 -19.97
CA CYS A 895 2.73 22.79 -18.52
C CYS A 895 3.92 23.69 -18.17
N GLN A 896 3.60 24.87 -17.63
CA GLN A 896 4.51 25.76 -16.93
C GLN A 896 4.82 25.18 -15.54
N GLN A 897 6.09 25.22 -15.14
CA GLN A 897 6.45 25.42 -13.75
C GLN A 897 7.28 26.71 -13.67
N GLN A 898 6.69 27.70 -12.99
CA GLN A 898 7.36 28.93 -12.60
C GLN A 898 8.33 28.63 -11.46
N LEU A 899 9.57 29.10 -11.63
CA LEU A 899 10.54 29.26 -10.57
C LEU A 899 10.12 30.46 -9.71
N GLU A 900 10.02 30.26 -8.39
CA GLU A 900 9.79 31.33 -7.42
C GLU A 900 11.00 32.28 -7.39
N THR A 901 10.68 33.57 -7.33
CA THR A 901 11.63 34.68 -7.24
C THR A 901 11.90 35.05 -5.77
N PRO A 902 13.08 35.62 -5.46
CA PRO A 902 13.44 36.01 -4.10
C PRO A 902 12.73 37.30 -3.65
N ILE A 903 12.32 37.31 -2.39
CA ILE A 903 11.65 38.41 -1.70
C ILE A 903 12.59 39.62 -1.60
N ALA A 904 12.19 40.73 -2.22
CA ALA A 904 12.79 42.05 -2.02
C ALA A 904 12.13 42.77 -0.82
N VAL A 905 12.98 43.33 0.03
CA VAL A 905 12.66 44.19 1.18
C VAL A 905 12.05 45.52 0.69
N PRO A 906 10.98 46.07 1.30
CA PRO A 906 10.53 47.42 1.00
C PRO A 906 11.26 48.45 1.88
N ASN A 907 11.92 49.42 1.22
CA ASN A 907 12.29 50.69 1.83
C ASN A 907 11.02 51.54 2.06
N GLN A 908 10.75 51.91 3.30
CA GLN A 908 10.01 53.13 3.64
C GLN A 908 10.99 54.14 4.23
N GLN A 909 11.10 55.30 3.59
CA GLN A 909 11.54 56.55 4.20
C GLN A 909 10.44 57.58 3.98
N ASP A 910 9.91 58.14 5.07
CA ASP A 910 10.04 59.56 5.42
C ASP A 910 9.15 59.84 6.65
N SER A 911 9.74 60.07 7.82
CA SER A 911 10.37 61.31 8.30
C SER A 911 9.36 62.26 8.94
N SER A 912 9.47 62.34 10.27
CA SER A 912 8.91 63.38 11.11
C SER A 912 9.81 64.62 11.05
N SER A 913 9.32 65.71 10.47
CA SER A 913 9.39 67.06 11.04
C SER A 913 8.70 68.10 10.14
N ALA A 914 7.84 68.91 10.76
CA ALA A 914 7.05 70.07 10.29
C ALA A 914 5.65 69.76 9.74
#